data_AF-A0A1H8H2R6-F1
#
_entry.id   AF-A0A1H8H2R6-F1
#
_cell.length_a   1.000
_cell.length_b   1.000
_cell.length_c   1.000
_cell.angle_alpha   90.00
_cell.angle_beta   90.00
_cell.angle_gamma   90.00
#
_symmetry.space_group_name_H-M   'P 1'
#
loop_
_entity.id
_entity.type
_entity.pdbx_description
1 polymer ?
#
loop_
_entity_poly.entity_id
_entity_poly.type
_entity_poly.pdbx_seq_one_letter_code
_entity_poly.pdbx_strand_id
1 'polypeptide(L)'
;MTKISLAGIWNYRFDLEDQGLDQSWYQDMFLNHAFQLPGTTSTNKVGQPVDPAKFKQLTKASVTTHQERYPYLGVLWLQKQMTVDVQFAPDQDVILNFERILGQSTVWINETMLGSQNSLSTPHYYVVSPSLIKRGEPLTITVRIDNRVHQHLGELASGYSLHTQGLWAGIVGELTLAQAPINCQLFYDQAKQLLEVVVATGKQPVQVVICDQAKNRYIAEPDSYEYQAETTHYQFDVSKLDIWYAAKPNHYQVQISMGKHTIYKTFGRLDLSADTNYIYQANKRLFLRGTLDCAIFPKTGYPTMDQEGWQVIFTKIKGHGLNHVRFHSWCPPKAAFLAADYLGLYLMVEAPIWLDEWFNNKVGDAREHYAFITNEVSRILASYGHHPSFSFFSIGNELAGDFKFLAELIQELPFKEHQILTTITANTTNRKRTFYERADHFFIGVEYQGKGLRGNRFLDQMVEGTALDYQMAAEHVPLPVITHEIGQYASYPVLDVIEKYDGAMVPTNLLSIQHDLREKQLTPFADQYVTASLKLARDLYKAEIEAVQRSNAVSGYQLLGLQDYPGQNTATVGLLDSFWQDKQAGLTDMMKEFCNDVVPIIELERRIFLKQETISCRLAVRNDLFESLNQARVTMTITHDQTVLFQDQFTATLNQGNYQVIKELSVSIMAQLNNDAYLSMCTLELCIEANKQSYCNHWQIWVADQSTFCHGHTRLFVDDWASPALEAALERGERCLLQVNPTLTKNVKAGHFFPVFWSPVFFDSKDDCGVSIANQHPLFQTFETDDYGSFQWKSLLEGGCSFATHQLTSIISPVPNFYNHDQRSYLLEVKVGTGKLMISGFDIDRGQKPEEQAFRSALLDYLDSDAFEPIQQLDWQAVKQLIPSDQDHAVTQGLSSDLAYRKPAWADIERSTQLSADRGNDGIHDTYWTTPAQTDGHWWCVDLGQTAHFEQIVIYPLDGEETTLTITVSEDGEYWSKHADSTKPGLEHVINKQGYGRFVKIHYHHPLNIAAGQISCQVFQQRVR
;
A
#
# COMPACT_ATOMS: atom_id res chain seq x y z
N MET A 1 -24.39 27.44 -28.67
CA MET A 1 -24.88 26.17 -29.24
C MET A 1 -26.23 25.87 -28.61
N THR A 2 -27.21 25.46 -29.40
CA THR A 2 -28.51 25.01 -28.85
C THR A 2 -28.23 23.73 -28.06
N LYS A 3 -28.25 23.84 -26.73
CA LYS A 3 -27.93 22.77 -25.79
C LYS A 3 -29.04 22.72 -24.75
N ILE A 4 -29.58 21.54 -24.54
CA ILE A 4 -30.66 21.28 -23.60
C ILE A 4 -30.10 20.35 -22.53
N SER A 5 -30.20 20.76 -21.27
CA SER A 5 -29.92 19.87 -20.14
C SER A 5 -31.06 18.86 -20.00
N LEU A 6 -30.70 17.60 -19.84
CA LEU A 6 -31.64 16.52 -19.56
C LEU A 6 -31.68 16.16 -18.07
N ALA A 7 -30.92 16.87 -17.23
CA ALA A 7 -30.96 16.73 -15.78
C ALA A 7 -32.37 16.98 -15.22
N GLY A 8 -32.60 16.52 -14.00
CA GLY A 8 -33.90 16.58 -13.33
C GLY A 8 -34.54 15.20 -13.19
N ILE A 9 -35.86 15.20 -13.02
CA ILE A 9 -36.63 13.99 -12.79
C ILE A 9 -36.86 13.24 -14.11
N TRP A 10 -36.65 11.94 -14.06
CA TRP A 10 -36.98 10.93 -15.05
C TRP A 10 -37.95 9.93 -14.42
N ASN A 11 -38.60 9.10 -15.23
CA ASN A 11 -39.28 7.90 -14.77
C ASN A 11 -38.37 6.68 -14.87
N TYR A 12 -38.57 5.66 -14.03
CA TYR A 12 -37.79 4.42 -14.12
C TYR A 12 -38.64 3.15 -14.05
N ARG A 13 -38.08 2.03 -14.55
CA ARG A 13 -38.54 0.66 -14.33
C ARG A 13 -37.34 -0.26 -14.14
N PHE A 14 -37.39 -1.14 -13.15
CA PHE A 14 -36.46 -2.26 -13.04
C PHE A 14 -36.91 -3.41 -13.93
N ASP A 15 -35.97 -4.01 -14.66
CA ASP A 15 -36.22 -5.14 -15.53
C ASP A 15 -35.48 -6.36 -14.97
N LEU A 16 -36.05 -6.92 -13.90
CA LEU A 16 -35.46 -8.05 -13.15
C LEU A 16 -35.46 -9.36 -13.93
N GLU A 17 -36.35 -9.48 -14.92
CA GLU A 17 -36.59 -10.71 -15.69
C GLU A 17 -36.14 -10.56 -17.17
N ASP A 18 -35.45 -9.46 -17.52
CA ASP A 18 -34.99 -9.12 -18.87
C ASP A 18 -36.11 -9.12 -19.95
N GLN A 19 -37.34 -8.72 -19.57
CA GLN A 19 -38.52 -8.75 -20.43
C GLN A 19 -38.82 -7.42 -21.15
N GLY A 20 -38.14 -6.33 -20.77
CA GLY A 20 -38.49 -4.99 -21.27
C GLY A 20 -38.32 -4.82 -22.78
N LEU A 21 -37.36 -5.53 -23.39
CA LEU A 21 -37.18 -5.55 -24.84
C LEU A 21 -38.30 -6.36 -25.52
N ASP A 22 -38.59 -7.56 -25.02
CA ASP A 22 -39.61 -8.46 -25.58
C ASP A 22 -41.02 -7.85 -25.48
N GLN A 23 -41.30 -7.14 -24.40
CA GLN A 23 -42.55 -6.42 -24.17
C GLN A 23 -42.57 -5.01 -24.76
N SER A 24 -41.50 -4.59 -25.44
CA SER A 24 -41.40 -3.29 -26.08
C SER A 24 -41.68 -2.10 -25.15
N TRP A 25 -41.16 -2.11 -23.92
CA TRP A 25 -41.37 -1.05 -22.92
C TRP A 25 -40.95 0.35 -23.41
N TYR A 26 -40.11 0.45 -24.43
CA TYR A 26 -39.77 1.73 -25.07
C TYR A 26 -40.97 2.41 -25.77
N GLN A 27 -42.07 1.68 -26.03
CA GLN A 27 -43.34 2.20 -26.54
C GLN A 27 -44.32 2.61 -25.42
N ASP A 28 -44.08 2.16 -24.19
CA ASP A 28 -44.93 2.46 -23.04
C ASP A 28 -44.57 3.80 -22.41
N MET A 29 -45.56 4.46 -21.78
CA MET A 29 -45.31 5.56 -20.86
C MET A 29 -45.08 5.05 -19.44
N PHE A 30 -43.94 5.41 -18.85
CA PHE A 30 -43.66 5.10 -17.45
C PHE A 30 -44.34 6.14 -16.55
N LEU A 31 -45.14 5.70 -15.59
CA LEU A 31 -45.92 6.58 -14.72
C LEU A 31 -45.50 6.42 -13.26
N ASN A 32 -45.39 7.54 -12.54
CA ASN A 32 -45.29 7.63 -11.08
C ASN A 32 -44.03 7.02 -10.43
N HIS A 33 -42.90 6.95 -11.14
CA HIS A 33 -41.65 6.41 -10.62
C HIS A 33 -40.50 7.41 -10.79
N ALA A 34 -40.38 8.40 -9.89
CA ALA A 34 -39.36 9.44 -10.03
C ALA A 34 -37.92 8.92 -9.82
N PHE A 35 -37.02 9.30 -10.72
CA PHE A 35 -35.59 9.07 -10.65
C PHE A 35 -34.85 10.37 -11.01
N GLN A 36 -34.15 10.96 -10.05
CA GLN A 36 -33.33 12.15 -10.22
C GLN A 36 -32.03 11.79 -10.93
N LEU A 37 -31.79 12.44 -12.09
CA LEU A 37 -30.53 12.41 -12.81
C LEU A 37 -29.89 13.80 -12.82
N PRO A 38 -28.54 13.91 -12.75
CA PRO A 38 -27.57 12.83 -12.64
C PRO A 38 -27.65 12.11 -11.27
N GLY A 39 -27.48 10.80 -11.25
CA GLY A 39 -27.63 9.97 -10.05
C GLY A 39 -27.71 8.47 -10.34
N THR A 40 -27.70 7.68 -9.27
CA THR A 40 -27.73 6.21 -9.27
C THR A 40 -28.91 5.69 -8.45
N THR A 41 -29.15 4.38 -8.47
CA THR A 41 -30.14 3.73 -7.58
C THR A 41 -29.91 4.07 -6.12
N SER A 42 -28.64 4.08 -5.68
CA SER A 42 -28.24 4.44 -4.32
C SER A 42 -28.53 5.89 -3.96
N THR A 43 -28.20 6.85 -4.83
CA THR A 43 -28.53 8.27 -4.55
C THR A 43 -30.02 8.58 -4.64
N ASN A 44 -30.76 7.80 -5.43
CA ASN A 44 -32.22 7.88 -5.54
C ASN A 44 -32.97 7.10 -4.46
N LYS A 45 -32.29 6.28 -3.66
CA LYS A 45 -32.91 5.39 -2.65
C LYS A 45 -33.93 4.41 -3.26
N VAL A 46 -33.59 3.87 -4.42
CA VAL A 46 -34.46 3.00 -5.21
C VAL A 46 -33.90 1.57 -5.20
N GLY A 47 -34.72 0.62 -4.75
CA GLY A 47 -34.32 -0.78 -4.55
C GLY A 47 -34.49 -1.23 -3.09
N GLN A 48 -33.94 -2.39 -2.74
CA GLN A 48 -33.94 -2.89 -1.36
C GLN A 48 -32.71 -2.36 -0.62
N PRO A 49 -32.86 -1.62 0.49
CA PRO A 49 -31.71 -1.11 1.20
C PRO A 49 -30.95 -2.21 1.94
N VAL A 50 -29.62 -2.09 1.98
CA VAL A 50 -28.77 -2.86 2.88
C VAL A 50 -29.08 -2.45 4.32
N ASP A 51 -29.35 -3.43 5.18
CA ASP A 51 -29.58 -3.23 6.61
C ASP A 51 -28.24 -3.30 7.38
N PRO A 52 -27.73 -2.16 7.90
CA PRO A 52 -26.47 -2.14 8.64
C PRO A 52 -26.47 -3.03 9.89
N ALA A 53 -27.65 -3.32 10.47
CA ALA A 53 -27.76 -4.15 11.66
C ALA A 53 -27.39 -5.62 11.44
N LYS A 54 -27.21 -6.05 10.17
CA LYS A 54 -26.77 -7.41 9.82
C LYS A 54 -25.25 -7.62 9.97
N PHE A 55 -24.45 -6.56 10.02
CA PHE A 55 -22.98 -6.64 10.07
C PHE A 55 -22.45 -6.63 11.51
N LYS A 56 -23.00 -7.49 12.36
CA LYS A 56 -22.56 -7.66 13.76
C LYS A 56 -21.46 -8.69 13.93
N GLN A 57 -21.28 -9.57 12.95
CA GLN A 57 -20.28 -10.62 12.99
C GLN A 57 -19.10 -10.25 12.09
N LEU A 58 -17.90 -10.30 12.65
CA LEU A 58 -16.65 -10.17 11.92
C LEU A 58 -16.40 -11.46 11.13
N THR A 59 -16.54 -11.38 9.81
CA THR A 59 -16.40 -12.52 8.89
C THR A 59 -15.66 -12.07 7.65
N LYS A 60 -15.05 -13.00 6.90
CA LYS A 60 -14.39 -12.66 5.62
C LYS A 60 -15.33 -11.89 4.69
N ALA A 61 -16.61 -12.28 4.65
CA ALA A 61 -17.65 -11.60 3.87
C ALA A 61 -17.92 -10.16 4.36
N SER A 62 -17.99 -9.92 5.68
CA SER A 62 -18.27 -8.58 6.22
C SER A 62 -17.14 -7.59 5.93
N VAL A 63 -15.90 -8.08 5.80
CA VAL A 63 -14.72 -7.25 5.52
C VAL A 63 -14.28 -7.24 4.05
N THR A 64 -15.00 -7.94 3.15
CA THR A 64 -14.61 -8.08 1.74
C THR A 64 -14.58 -6.73 1.00
N THR A 65 -15.66 -5.96 1.10
CA THR A 65 -15.85 -4.64 0.49
C THR A 65 -16.90 -3.86 1.26
N HIS A 66 -16.98 -2.54 1.04
CA HIS A 66 -18.21 -1.79 1.33
C HIS A 66 -19.36 -2.26 0.42
N GLN A 67 -20.60 -2.01 0.84
CA GLN A 67 -21.79 -2.28 0.02
C GLN A 67 -22.47 -0.98 -0.38
N GLU A 68 -22.98 -0.92 -1.61
CA GLU A 68 -23.96 0.10 -1.97
C GLU A 68 -25.18 0.02 -1.05
N ARG A 69 -25.75 1.17 -0.67
CA ARG A 69 -26.88 1.23 0.24
C ARG A 69 -28.15 0.71 -0.43
N TYR A 70 -28.33 0.94 -1.73
CA TYR A 70 -29.41 0.37 -2.54
C TYR A 70 -28.80 -0.36 -3.75
N PRO A 71 -28.20 -1.54 -3.53
CA PRO A 71 -27.50 -2.26 -4.56
C PRO A 71 -28.48 -2.75 -5.62
N TYR A 72 -28.09 -2.65 -6.89
CA TYR A 72 -28.87 -3.15 -8.00
C TYR A 72 -27.94 -3.56 -9.15
N LEU A 73 -27.93 -4.86 -9.48
CA LEU A 73 -27.21 -5.41 -10.63
C LEU A 73 -28.23 -6.02 -11.60
N GLY A 74 -28.36 -5.45 -12.79
CA GLY A 74 -29.38 -5.82 -13.77
C GLY A 74 -29.68 -4.70 -14.78
N VAL A 75 -30.94 -4.66 -15.23
CA VAL A 75 -31.37 -3.72 -16.28
C VAL A 75 -32.29 -2.63 -15.71
N LEU A 76 -31.82 -1.39 -15.79
CA LEU A 76 -32.59 -0.20 -15.41
C LEU A 76 -33.08 0.52 -16.67
N TRP A 77 -34.40 0.65 -16.81
CA TRP A 77 -35.01 1.51 -17.82
C TRP A 77 -35.29 2.88 -17.24
N LEU A 78 -34.90 3.93 -17.97
CA LEU A 78 -35.13 5.33 -17.63
C LEU A 78 -35.90 6.00 -18.77
N GLN A 79 -36.88 6.83 -18.46
CA GLN A 79 -37.67 7.54 -19.45
C GLN A 79 -37.92 9.00 -19.06
N LYS A 80 -37.64 9.94 -19.96
CA LYS A 80 -38.00 11.36 -19.80
C LYS A 80 -38.91 11.78 -20.93
N GLN A 81 -40.04 12.37 -20.57
CA GLN A 81 -40.87 13.11 -21.50
C GLN A 81 -40.63 14.61 -21.29
N MET A 82 -40.45 15.34 -22.37
CA MET A 82 -40.26 16.78 -22.34
C MET A 82 -40.74 17.42 -23.63
N THR A 83 -40.99 18.72 -23.61
CA THR A 83 -41.22 19.51 -24.82
C THR A 83 -39.91 20.18 -25.22
N VAL A 84 -39.57 20.12 -26.51
CA VAL A 84 -38.38 20.80 -27.03
C VAL A 84 -38.79 22.13 -27.67
N ASP A 85 -38.48 23.24 -27.01
CA ASP A 85 -38.91 24.57 -27.47
C ASP A 85 -37.97 25.23 -28.49
N VAL A 86 -36.81 24.59 -28.72
CA VAL A 86 -35.76 25.04 -29.64
C VAL A 86 -35.84 24.27 -30.96
N GLN A 87 -35.44 24.92 -32.06
CA GLN A 87 -35.31 24.27 -33.35
C GLN A 87 -33.83 23.93 -33.58
N PHE A 88 -33.52 22.64 -33.73
CA PHE A 88 -32.20 22.20 -34.21
C PHE A 88 -32.09 22.40 -35.72
N ALA A 89 -30.86 22.63 -36.20
CA ALA A 89 -30.60 22.78 -37.62
C ALA A 89 -30.85 21.44 -38.34
N PRO A 90 -31.66 21.41 -39.42
CA PRO A 90 -32.08 20.16 -40.06
C PRO A 90 -30.95 19.44 -40.81
N ASP A 91 -29.87 20.16 -41.13
CA ASP A 91 -28.70 19.70 -41.89
C ASP A 91 -27.49 19.38 -40.99
N GLN A 92 -27.66 19.41 -39.67
CA GLN A 92 -26.60 19.12 -38.71
C GLN A 92 -27.07 18.03 -37.74
N ASP A 93 -26.18 17.10 -37.41
CA ASP A 93 -26.45 16.05 -36.44
C ASP A 93 -26.77 16.64 -35.06
N VAL A 94 -27.69 16.01 -34.33
CA VAL A 94 -27.94 16.29 -32.92
C VAL A 94 -27.31 15.16 -32.13
N ILE A 95 -26.59 15.48 -31.06
CA ILE A 95 -25.94 14.50 -30.19
C ILE A 95 -26.70 14.46 -28.86
N LEU A 96 -27.11 13.25 -28.49
CA LEU A 96 -27.46 12.91 -27.13
C LEU A 96 -26.20 12.41 -26.42
N ASN A 97 -25.84 13.05 -25.32
CA ASN A 97 -24.65 12.77 -24.52
C ASN A 97 -25.06 12.33 -23.11
N PHE A 98 -24.48 11.21 -22.67
CA PHE A 98 -24.46 10.79 -21.27
C PHE A 98 -23.01 10.64 -20.82
N GLU A 99 -22.55 11.51 -19.92
CA GLU A 99 -21.13 11.62 -19.58
C GLU A 99 -20.55 10.34 -18.97
N ARG A 100 -21.29 9.68 -18.08
CA ARG A 100 -20.81 8.42 -17.48
C ARG A 100 -21.97 7.49 -17.14
N ILE A 101 -21.83 6.27 -17.65
CA ILE A 101 -22.70 5.11 -17.38
C ILE A 101 -21.77 3.95 -17.07
N LEU A 102 -22.11 3.15 -16.06
CA LEU A 102 -21.38 1.93 -15.74
C LEU A 102 -22.04 0.75 -16.43
N GLY A 103 -21.50 0.35 -17.58
CA GLY A 103 -21.98 -0.78 -18.38
C GLY A 103 -22.48 -0.36 -19.77
N GLN A 104 -23.46 -1.10 -20.30
CA GLN A 104 -24.03 -0.83 -21.61
C GLN A 104 -25.25 0.09 -21.49
N SER A 105 -25.47 0.94 -22.50
CA SER A 105 -26.76 1.63 -22.66
C SER A 105 -27.32 1.43 -24.06
N THR A 106 -28.64 1.45 -24.18
CA THR A 106 -29.39 1.45 -25.44
C THR A 106 -30.42 2.56 -25.38
N VAL A 107 -30.58 3.33 -26.46
CA VAL A 107 -31.43 4.52 -26.47
C VAL A 107 -32.49 4.47 -27.54
N TRP A 108 -33.68 4.99 -27.19
CA TRP A 108 -34.77 5.31 -28.09
C TRP A 108 -35.17 6.78 -27.97
N ILE A 109 -35.49 7.37 -29.12
CA ILE A 109 -36.19 8.66 -29.19
C ILE A 109 -37.57 8.39 -29.75
N ASN A 110 -38.58 8.68 -28.94
CA ASN A 110 -39.93 8.15 -29.08
C ASN A 110 -39.84 6.61 -29.20
N GLU A 111 -40.21 6.05 -30.35
CA GLU A 111 -40.15 4.61 -30.61
C GLU A 111 -38.92 4.19 -31.46
N THR A 112 -38.10 5.15 -31.90
CA THR A 112 -36.97 4.90 -32.80
C THR A 112 -35.70 4.58 -32.01
N MET A 113 -35.18 3.36 -32.19
CA MET A 113 -33.91 2.93 -31.60
C MET A 113 -32.71 3.63 -32.27
N LEU A 114 -31.81 4.19 -31.46
CA LEU A 114 -30.56 4.82 -31.94
C LEU A 114 -29.38 3.84 -31.94
N GLY A 115 -29.45 2.77 -31.15
CA GLY A 115 -28.39 1.77 -31.00
C GLY A 115 -27.92 1.64 -29.55
N SER A 116 -26.77 0.99 -29.36
CA SER A 116 -26.16 0.74 -28.05
C SER A 116 -24.74 1.28 -27.97
N GLN A 117 -24.34 1.76 -26.80
CA GLN A 117 -22.97 2.13 -26.44
C GLN A 117 -22.48 1.29 -25.27
N ASN A 118 -21.19 0.98 -25.28
CA ASN A 118 -20.54 0.15 -24.27
C ASN A 118 -19.12 0.66 -23.98
N SER A 119 -19.01 1.52 -22.98
CA SER A 119 -17.76 2.05 -22.41
C SER A 119 -17.93 2.19 -20.90
N LEU A 120 -16.84 2.01 -20.15
CA LEU A 120 -16.81 2.23 -18.71
C LEU A 120 -16.07 3.53 -18.35
N SER A 121 -15.35 4.09 -19.33
CA SER A 121 -14.40 5.18 -19.15
C SER A 121 -14.84 6.49 -19.80
N THR A 122 -15.61 6.41 -20.88
CA THR A 122 -15.89 7.56 -21.75
C THR A 122 -17.38 7.80 -21.94
N PRO A 123 -17.80 9.03 -22.32
CA PRO A 123 -19.21 9.33 -22.53
C PRO A 123 -19.87 8.49 -23.61
N HIS A 124 -21.14 8.19 -23.41
CA HIS A 124 -21.99 7.55 -24.40
C HIS A 124 -22.65 8.61 -25.29
N TYR A 125 -22.24 8.64 -26.56
CA TYR A 125 -22.78 9.54 -27.56
C TYR A 125 -23.71 8.82 -28.54
N TYR A 126 -24.85 9.43 -28.86
CA TYR A 126 -25.80 8.96 -29.86
C TYR A 126 -26.14 10.07 -30.84
N VAL A 127 -26.09 9.75 -32.14
CA VAL A 127 -26.56 10.64 -33.20
C VAL A 127 -28.08 10.54 -33.28
N VAL A 128 -28.76 11.67 -33.10
CA VAL A 128 -30.21 11.83 -33.20
C VAL A 128 -30.49 12.57 -34.50
N SER A 129 -31.31 11.99 -35.38
CA SER A 129 -31.78 12.71 -36.56
C SER A 129 -32.62 13.92 -36.11
N PRO A 130 -32.34 15.15 -36.62
CA PRO A 130 -33.15 16.33 -36.31
C PRO A 130 -34.64 16.13 -36.62
N SER A 131 -34.98 15.26 -37.57
CA SER A 131 -36.35 14.93 -37.95
C SER A 131 -37.17 14.24 -36.84
N LEU A 132 -36.51 13.61 -35.87
CA LEU A 132 -37.13 13.00 -34.69
C LEU A 132 -37.49 14.02 -33.61
N ILE A 133 -37.00 15.26 -33.73
CA ILE A 133 -37.19 16.32 -32.74
C ILE A 133 -38.01 17.44 -33.37
N LYS A 134 -39.28 17.52 -32.99
CA LYS A 134 -40.19 18.56 -33.47
C LYS A 134 -40.41 19.61 -32.40
N ARG A 135 -40.20 20.87 -32.77
CA ARG A 135 -40.37 22.01 -31.87
C ARG A 135 -41.80 22.08 -31.33
N GLY A 136 -41.94 22.17 -30.01
CA GLY A 136 -43.24 22.29 -29.32
C GLY A 136 -44.02 20.98 -29.21
N GLU A 137 -43.56 19.87 -29.80
CA GLU A 137 -44.15 18.55 -29.61
C GLU A 137 -43.49 17.81 -28.43
N PRO A 138 -44.21 16.89 -27.76
CA PRO A 138 -43.61 15.99 -26.79
C PRO A 138 -42.52 15.12 -27.41
N LEU A 139 -41.39 15.02 -26.73
CA LEU A 139 -40.28 14.14 -27.03
C LEU A 139 -40.11 13.17 -25.86
N THR A 140 -40.14 11.87 -26.14
CA THR A 140 -39.82 10.84 -25.15
C THR A 140 -38.42 10.32 -25.41
N ILE A 141 -37.57 10.33 -24.39
CA ILE A 141 -36.24 9.71 -24.42
C ILE A 141 -36.31 8.50 -23.50
N THR A 142 -36.10 7.30 -24.04
CA THR A 142 -36.03 6.06 -23.26
C THR A 142 -34.61 5.52 -23.32
N VAL A 143 -34.06 5.14 -22.17
CA VAL A 143 -32.71 4.60 -22.02
C VAL A 143 -32.79 3.29 -21.26
N ARG A 144 -32.29 2.21 -21.85
CA ARG A 144 -32.04 0.93 -21.16
C ARG A 144 -30.59 0.92 -20.74
N ILE A 145 -30.31 0.77 -19.45
CA ILE A 145 -28.96 0.63 -18.89
C ILE A 145 -28.82 -0.78 -18.38
N ASP A 146 -27.75 -1.46 -18.79
CA ASP A 146 -27.40 -2.80 -18.36
C ASP A 146 -26.02 -2.73 -17.71
N ASN A 147 -26.00 -2.73 -16.37
CA ASN A 147 -24.79 -2.58 -15.58
C ASN A 147 -24.11 -3.92 -15.26
N ARG A 148 -24.43 -5.00 -15.99
CA ARG A 148 -23.71 -6.27 -15.93
C ARG A 148 -22.50 -6.23 -16.87
N VAL A 149 -21.44 -6.97 -16.56
CA VAL A 149 -20.28 -7.13 -17.45
C VAL A 149 -20.59 -8.18 -18.52
N HIS A 150 -20.34 -7.80 -19.78
CA HIS A 150 -20.54 -8.68 -20.96
C HIS A 150 -19.21 -9.05 -21.64
N GLN A 151 -18.08 -8.53 -21.16
CA GLN A 151 -16.78 -8.58 -21.85
C GLN A 151 -15.73 -9.43 -21.13
N HIS A 152 -16.14 -10.20 -20.11
CA HIS A 152 -15.28 -11.11 -19.35
C HIS A 152 -14.04 -10.45 -18.72
N LEU A 153 -14.16 -9.20 -18.23
CA LEU A 153 -13.03 -8.43 -17.70
C LEU A 153 -12.63 -8.78 -16.26
N GLY A 154 -13.32 -9.74 -15.63
CA GLY A 154 -13.21 -9.99 -14.20
C GLY A 154 -13.97 -8.96 -13.35
N GLU A 155 -13.76 -9.01 -12.04
CA GLU A 155 -14.54 -8.23 -11.05
C GLU A 155 -13.67 -7.25 -10.23
N LEU A 156 -12.36 -7.21 -10.47
CA LEU A 156 -11.39 -6.50 -9.61
C LEU A 156 -10.86 -5.20 -10.21
N ALA A 157 -11.12 -4.91 -11.49
CA ALA A 157 -10.72 -3.64 -12.09
C ALA A 157 -11.50 -2.47 -11.47
N SER A 158 -10.83 -1.46 -10.91
CA SER A 158 -11.48 -0.38 -10.14
C SER A 158 -12.57 0.37 -10.92
N GLY A 159 -12.47 0.39 -12.26
CA GLY A 159 -13.43 1.03 -13.15
C GLY A 159 -14.79 0.34 -13.20
N TYR A 160 -14.87 -0.93 -12.79
CA TYR A 160 -16.08 -1.74 -12.65
C TYR A 160 -15.83 -2.80 -11.56
N SER A 161 -16.12 -2.46 -10.30
CA SER A 161 -15.88 -3.39 -9.19
C SER A 161 -16.72 -3.08 -7.95
N LEU A 162 -17.21 -4.13 -7.30
CA LEU A 162 -17.78 -4.06 -5.95
C LEU A 162 -16.76 -3.65 -4.88
N HIS A 163 -15.46 -3.80 -5.17
CA HIS A 163 -14.36 -3.50 -4.26
C HIS A 163 -14.08 -1.99 -4.12
N THR A 164 -14.67 -1.15 -4.96
CA THR A 164 -14.37 0.29 -5.02
C THR A 164 -15.64 1.15 -5.04
N GLN A 165 -16.11 1.53 -6.24
CA GLN A 165 -17.28 2.38 -6.45
C GLN A 165 -18.61 1.59 -6.48
N GLY A 166 -18.56 0.25 -6.50
CA GLY A 166 -19.76 -0.56 -6.66
C GLY A 166 -20.13 -0.76 -8.14
N LEU A 167 -21.26 -1.44 -8.36
CA LEU A 167 -21.80 -1.72 -9.69
C LEU A 167 -23.09 -0.92 -9.87
N TRP A 168 -23.02 0.38 -9.65
CA TRP A 168 -24.19 1.24 -9.61
C TRP A 168 -24.94 1.29 -10.96
N ALA A 169 -26.28 1.44 -10.91
CA ALA A 169 -27.09 1.69 -12.10
C ALA A 169 -27.59 3.14 -12.10
N GLY A 170 -27.40 3.84 -13.23
CA GLY A 170 -27.80 5.22 -13.40
C GLY A 170 -26.94 5.95 -14.42
N ILE A 171 -27.07 7.28 -14.44
CA ILE A 171 -26.28 8.16 -15.30
C ILE A 171 -25.74 9.30 -14.44
N VAL A 172 -24.43 9.48 -14.41
CA VAL A 172 -23.78 10.55 -13.63
C VAL A 172 -23.02 11.52 -14.54
N GLY A 173 -22.75 12.72 -14.03
CA GLY A 173 -22.15 13.80 -14.83
C GLY A 173 -23.17 14.51 -15.73
N GLU A 174 -22.74 15.01 -16.87
CA GLU A 174 -23.55 15.74 -17.83
C GLU A 174 -24.49 14.82 -18.64
N LEU A 175 -25.76 15.22 -18.75
CA LEU A 175 -26.75 14.61 -19.65
C LEU A 175 -27.36 15.67 -20.54
N THR A 176 -27.11 15.63 -21.85
CA THR A 176 -27.52 16.74 -22.73
C THR A 176 -28.00 16.26 -24.09
N LEU A 177 -28.91 17.04 -24.67
CA LEU A 177 -29.29 16.98 -26.08
C LEU A 177 -28.84 18.29 -26.73
N ALA A 178 -27.89 18.22 -27.65
CA ALA A 178 -27.27 19.40 -28.23
C ALA A 178 -27.02 19.22 -29.73
N GLN A 179 -26.97 20.33 -30.47
CA GLN A 179 -26.41 20.29 -31.83
C GLN A 179 -24.99 19.70 -31.75
N ALA A 180 -24.62 18.82 -32.69
CA ALA A 180 -23.31 18.19 -32.70
C ALA A 180 -22.20 19.23 -32.56
N PRO A 181 -21.25 19.03 -31.63
CA PRO A 181 -20.10 19.91 -31.55
C PRO A 181 -19.26 19.80 -32.81
N ILE A 182 -18.45 20.82 -33.04
CA ILE A 182 -17.45 20.78 -34.11
C ILE A 182 -16.51 19.61 -33.81
N ASN A 183 -16.40 18.64 -34.72
CA ASN A 183 -15.48 17.53 -34.52
C ASN A 183 -14.05 18.02 -34.77
N CYS A 184 -13.20 17.93 -33.75
CA CYS A 184 -11.79 18.30 -33.86
C CYS A 184 -10.87 17.38 -33.06
N GLN A 185 -9.66 17.20 -33.59
CA GLN A 185 -8.56 16.47 -32.97
C GLN A 185 -7.30 17.32 -32.97
N LEU A 186 -6.46 17.12 -31.94
CA LEU A 186 -5.22 17.84 -31.73
C LEU A 186 -4.10 16.80 -31.78
N PHE A 187 -3.09 17.04 -32.62
CA PHE A 187 -1.90 16.20 -32.75
C PHE A 187 -0.66 17.08 -32.65
N TYR A 188 0.31 16.68 -31.84
CA TYR A 188 1.54 17.43 -31.62
C TYR A 188 2.74 16.70 -32.19
N ASP A 189 3.49 17.38 -33.05
CA ASP A 189 4.79 16.94 -33.54
C ASP A 189 5.88 17.61 -32.71
N GLN A 190 6.42 16.88 -31.72
CA GLN A 190 7.49 17.36 -30.84
C GLN A 190 8.77 17.74 -31.60
N ALA A 191 9.11 17.02 -32.68
CA ALA A 191 10.33 17.29 -33.44
C ALA A 191 10.23 18.62 -34.21
N LYS A 192 9.03 18.94 -34.72
CA LYS A 192 8.75 20.20 -35.42
C LYS A 192 8.25 21.31 -34.52
N GLN A 193 7.95 21.03 -33.26
CA GLN A 193 7.31 21.96 -32.32
C GLN A 193 5.98 22.51 -32.85
N LEU A 194 5.19 21.64 -33.48
CA LEU A 194 4.02 22.03 -34.23
C LEU A 194 2.77 21.30 -33.72
N LEU A 195 1.72 22.08 -33.46
CA LEU A 195 0.39 21.58 -33.13
C LEU A 195 -0.47 21.60 -34.39
N GLU A 196 -0.92 20.43 -34.79
CA GLU A 196 -1.93 20.24 -35.82
C GLU A 196 -3.32 20.15 -35.18
N VAL A 197 -4.24 21.00 -35.65
CA VAL A 197 -5.65 20.97 -35.28
C VAL A 197 -6.44 20.51 -36.49
N VAL A 198 -6.92 19.27 -36.46
CA VAL A 198 -7.75 18.68 -37.52
C VAL A 198 -9.20 18.96 -37.19
N VAL A 199 -9.89 19.71 -38.04
CA VAL A 199 -11.31 20.04 -37.87
C VAL A 199 -12.11 19.44 -39.00
N ALA A 200 -13.18 18.71 -38.70
CA ALA A 200 -14.17 18.32 -39.72
C ALA A 200 -14.99 19.56 -40.09
N THR A 201 -14.69 20.16 -41.24
CA THR A 201 -15.28 21.45 -41.62
C THR A 201 -16.52 21.31 -42.48
N GLY A 202 -16.71 20.17 -43.16
CA GLY A 202 -17.82 20.00 -44.11
C GLY A 202 -17.89 21.14 -45.15
N LYS A 203 -16.74 21.75 -45.48
CA LYS A 203 -16.58 22.95 -46.32
C LYS A 203 -17.13 24.28 -45.75
N GLN A 204 -17.46 24.35 -44.47
CA GLN A 204 -17.84 25.61 -43.81
C GLN A 204 -16.59 26.41 -43.38
N PRO A 205 -16.66 27.76 -43.34
CA PRO A 205 -15.58 28.58 -42.78
C PRO A 205 -15.43 28.32 -41.27
N VAL A 206 -14.22 27.94 -40.85
CA VAL A 206 -13.87 27.73 -39.44
C VAL A 206 -12.70 28.64 -39.06
N GLN A 207 -12.85 29.34 -37.94
CA GLN A 207 -11.79 30.08 -37.28
C GLN A 207 -11.21 29.22 -36.15
N VAL A 208 -9.91 28.98 -36.18
CA VAL A 208 -9.17 28.25 -35.14
C VAL A 208 -8.10 29.17 -34.57
N VAL A 209 -8.06 29.34 -33.25
CA VAL A 209 -7.07 30.19 -32.58
C VAL A 209 -6.63 29.57 -31.25
N ILE A 210 -5.42 29.91 -30.79
CA ILE A 210 -4.93 29.55 -29.46
C ILE A 210 -5.13 30.75 -28.52
N CYS A 211 -5.66 30.50 -27.33
CA CYS A 211 -5.86 31.51 -26.29
C CYS A 211 -5.38 31.03 -24.90
N ASP A 212 -4.99 31.98 -24.06
CA ASP A 212 -4.68 31.79 -22.64
C ASP A 212 -5.86 32.36 -21.85
N GLN A 213 -6.80 31.50 -21.46
CA GLN A 213 -8.00 31.93 -20.74
C GLN A 213 -7.68 32.48 -19.34
N ALA A 214 -6.69 31.91 -18.65
CA ALA A 214 -6.29 32.37 -17.32
C ALA A 214 -5.83 33.84 -17.35
N LYS A 215 -5.22 34.28 -18.45
CA LYS A 215 -4.79 35.68 -18.65
C LYS A 215 -5.72 36.48 -19.56
N ASN A 216 -6.86 35.90 -19.97
CA ASN A 216 -7.79 36.45 -20.95
C ASN A 216 -7.08 37.02 -22.19
N ARG A 217 -6.15 36.25 -22.75
CA ARG A 217 -5.20 36.73 -23.77
C ARG A 217 -5.24 35.88 -25.04
N TYR A 218 -5.30 36.56 -26.18
CA TYR A 218 -5.07 35.98 -27.49
C TYR A 218 -3.60 35.56 -27.67
N ILE A 219 -3.34 34.34 -28.17
CA ILE A 219 -1.97 33.82 -28.30
C ILE A 219 -1.52 33.73 -29.75
N ALA A 220 -2.23 32.97 -30.61
CA ALA A 220 -1.77 32.71 -31.98
C ALA A 220 -2.91 32.37 -32.96
N GLU A 221 -2.76 32.81 -34.21
CA GLU A 221 -3.47 32.31 -35.41
C GLU A 221 -2.70 31.12 -36.01
N PRO A 222 -3.33 30.27 -36.86
CA PRO A 222 -2.63 29.21 -37.56
C PRO A 222 -1.63 29.79 -38.56
N ASP A 223 -0.41 29.23 -38.59
CA ASP A 223 0.63 29.62 -39.54
C ASP A 223 0.29 29.17 -40.97
N SER A 224 -0.40 28.03 -41.09
CA SER A 224 -0.93 27.54 -42.37
C SER A 224 -2.15 26.65 -42.14
N TYR A 225 -2.93 26.44 -43.20
CA TYR A 225 -3.99 25.45 -43.18
C TYR A 225 -4.11 24.77 -44.55
N GLU A 226 -4.48 23.49 -44.53
CA GLU A 226 -4.70 22.69 -45.73
C GLU A 226 -6.06 21.99 -45.65
N TYR A 227 -6.78 21.97 -46.77
CA TYR A 227 -8.02 21.23 -46.88
C TYR A 227 -7.74 19.82 -47.40
N GLN A 228 -8.16 18.80 -46.64
CA GLN A 228 -7.97 17.39 -46.99
C GLN A 228 -9.32 16.66 -46.88
N ALA A 229 -9.85 16.17 -48.01
CA ALA A 229 -11.14 15.47 -48.07
C ALA A 229 -12.33 16.23 -47.45
N GLU A 230 -12.72 15.95 -46.20
CA GLU A 230 -13.81 16.63 -45.46
C GLU A 230 -13.30 17.35 -44.19
N THR A 231 -11.99 17.36 -43.98
CA THR A 231 -11.31 18.00 -42.86
C THR A 231 -10.46 19.18 -43.33
N THR A 232 -10.14 20.06 -42.39
CA THR A 232 -9.14 21.12 -42.57
C THR A 232 -8.11 20.99 -41.46
N HIS A 233 -6.85 20.96 -41.85
CA HIS A 233 -5.70 20.76 -41.00
C HIS A 233 -5.05 22.12 -40.77
N TYR A 234 -5.17 22.65 -39.55
CA TYR A 234 -4.59 23.92 -39.16
C TYR A 234 -3.28 23.68 -38.40
N GLN A 235 -2.22 24.34 -38.82
CA GLN A 235 -0.88 24.16 -38.26
C GLN A 235 -0.49 25.37 -37.41
N PHE A 236 -0.01 25.14 -36.19
CA PHE A 236 0.47 26.16 -35.27
C PHE A 236 1.91 25.84 -34.83
N ASP A 237 2.83 26.78 -35.03
CA ASP A 237 4.14 26.80 -34.38
C ASP A 237 3.96 27.16 -32.90
N VAL A 238 4.10 26.14 -32.06
CA VAL A 238 3.95 26.27 -30.60
C VAL A 238 5.29 26.38 -29.89
N SER A 239 6.40 26.57 -30.62
CA SER A 239 7.75 26.68 -30.06
C SER A 239 7.91 27.79 -29.02
N LYS A 240 7.08 28.84 -29.12
CA LYS A 240 7.05 30.01 -28.24
C LYS A 240 6.13 29.87 -27.01
N LEU A 241 5.30 28.82 -26.95
CA LEU A 241 4.42 28.60 -25.80
C LEU A 241 5.23 28.12 -24.60
N ASP A 242 4.83 28.47 -23.38
CA ASP A 242 5.48 27.92 -22.19
C ASP A 242 5.23 26.40 -22.11
N ILE A 243 6.24 25.64 -21.64
CA ILE A 243 6.09 24.20 -21.40
C ILE A 243 5.21 23.98 -20.16
N TRP A 244 4.31 23.01 -20.23
CA TRP A 244 3.52 22.51 -19.12
C TRP A 244 4.33 21.48 -18.32
N TYR A 245 4.42 21.61 -17.00
CA TYR A 245 4.89 20.54 -16.10
C TYR A 245 4.32 20.76 -14.70
N ALA A 246 4.40 19.76 -13.81
CA ALA A 246 3.66 19.75 -12.54
C ALA A 246 3.90 20.99 -11.63
N ALA A 247 5.11 21.56 -11.64
CA ALA A 247 5.42 22.77 -10.88
C ALA A 247 5.09 24.09 -11.62
N LYS A 248 4.96 24.05 -12.95
CA LYS A 248 4.57 25.20 -13.79
C LYS A 248 3.54 24.75 -14.84
N PRO A 249 2.26 24.57 -14.45
CA PRO A 249 1.23 23.97 -15.30
C PRO A 249 0.68 24.94 -16.37
N ASN A 250 1.53 25.43 -17.26
CA ASN A 250 1.14 26.35 -18.34
C ASN A 250 0.30 25.61 -19.38
N HIS A 251 -0.99 25.89 -19.43
CA HIS A 251 -1.91 25.32 -20.41
C HIS A 251 -2.72 26.42 -21.10
N TYR A 252 -3.22 26.09 -22.28
CA TYR A 252 -3.92 26.97 -23.21
C TYR A 252 -5.23 26.32 -23.66
N GLN A 253 -6.05 27.09 -24.37
CA GLN A 253 -7.26 26.61 -25.00
C GLN A 253 -7.17 26.83 -26.50
N VAL A 254 -7.35 25.77 -27.28
CA VAL A 254 -7.62 25.85 -28.71
C VAL A 254 -9.11 26.16 -28.85
N GLN A 255 -9.42 27.36 -29.33
CA GLN A 255 -10.76 27.82 -29.60
C GLN A 255 -11.09 27.56 -31.08
N ILE A 256 -12.15 26.79 -31.34
CA ILE A 256 -12.62 26.46 -32.68
C ILE A 256 -14.01 27.07 -32.86
N SER A 257 -14.15 27.98 -33.82
CA SER A 257 -15.40 28.71 -34.07
C SER A 257 -15.90 28.50 -35.50
N MET A 258 -17.12 28.01 -35.65
CA MET A 258 -17.81 27.80 -36.93
C MET A 258 -19.16 28.52 -36.89
N GLY A 259 -19.24 29.70 -37.53
CA GLY A 259 -20.39 30.59 -37.42
C GLY A 259 -20.60 31.12 -36.00
N LYS A 260 -21.74 30.80 -35.37
CA LYS A 260 -22.06 31.16 -33.97
C LYS A 260 -21.66 30.09 -32.95
N HIS A 261 -21.05 29.00 -33.41
CA HIS A 261 -20.69 27.87 -32.57
C HIS A 261 -19.21 27.94 -32.24
N THR A 262 -18.89 27.83 -30.95
CA THR A 262 -17.51 27.81 -30.47
C THR A 262 -17.34 26.66 -29.49
N ILE A 263 -16.27 25.89 -29.65
CA ILE A 263 -15.82 24.86 -28.70
C ILE A 263 -14.38 25.16 -28.26
N TYR A 264 -13.99 24.54 -27.15
CA TYR A 264 -12.66 24.70 -26.56
C TYR A 264 -12.06 23.32 -26.26
N LYS A 265 -10.78 23.15 -26.58
CA LYS A 265 -9.96 22.01 -26.15
C LYS A 265 -8.73 22.51 -25.42
N THR A 266 -8.45 21.93 -24.25
CA THR A 266 -7.22 22.22 -23.51
C THR A 266 -6.03 21.73 -24.31
N PHE A 267 -4.93 22.48 -24.29
CA PHE A 267 -3.65 22.06 -24.84
C PHE A 267 -2.53 22.56 -23.93
N GLY A 268 -1.56 21.71 -23.65
CA GLY A 268 -0.28 22.12 -23.07
C GLY A 268 0.85 21.54 -23.91
N ARG A 269 1.93 22.32 -24.04
CA ARG A 269 3.15 21.83 -24.68
C ARG A 269 3.97 21.08 -23.64
N LEU A 270 4.21 19.80 -23.84
CA LEU A 270 5.14 18.98 -23.08
C LEU A 270 6.42 18.76 -23.90
N ASP A 271 7.47 18.32 -23.22
CA ASP A 271 8.71 17.84 -23.86
C ASP A 271 9.17 16.60 -23.10
N LEU A 272 8.27 15.60 -23.10
CA LEU A 272 8.49 14.33 -22.43
C LEU A 272 9.35 13.44 -23.32
N SER A 273 10.35 12.81 -22.73
CA SER A 273 11.14 11.78 -23.37
C SER A 273 11.62 10.76 -22.35
N ALA A 274 12.05 9.60 -22.84
CA ALA A 274 12.62 8.54 -22.05
C ALA A 274 13.87 7.99 -22.76
N ASP A 275 14.89 7.63 -21.99
CA ASP A 275 16.04 6.86 -22.45
C ASP A 275 16.14 5.53 -21.67
N THR A 276 17.30 4.85 -21.66
CA THR A 276 17.44 3.56 -20.97
C THR A 276 17.12 3.62 -19.47
N ASN A 277 17.38 4.73 -18.77
CA ASN A 277 17.28 4.79 -17.31
C ASN A 277 16.34 5.89 -16.81
N TYR A 278 16.11 6.93 -17.60
CA TYR A 278 15.54 8.18 -17.14
C TYR A 278 14.34 8.63 -17.96
N ILE A 279 13.40 9.24 -17.26
CA ILE A 279 12.34 10.05 -17.85
C ILE A 279 12.78 11.52 -17.76
N TYR A 280 12.54 12.27 -18.83
CA TYR A 280 12.84 13.70 -18.91
C TYR A 280 11.58 14.49 -19.20
N GLN A 281 11.51 15.69 -18.65
CA GLN A 281 10.60 16.74 -19.06
C GLN A 281 11.41 18.01 -19.31
N ALA A 282 11.31 18.59 -20.51
CA ALA A 282 12.08 19.78 -20.90
C ALA A 282 13.60 19.61 -20.70
N ASN A 283 14.14 18.44 -21.05
CA ASN A 283 15.54 18.04 -20.84
C ASN A 283 16.02 18.06 -19.38
N LYS A 284 15.08 18.10 -18.42
CA LYS A 284 15.35 17.94 -16.99
C LYS A 284 14.86 16.57 -16.56
N ARG A 285 15.64 15.89 -15.73
CA ARG A 285 15.25 14.57 -15.24
C ARG A 285 13.98 14.70 -14.39
N LEU A 286 12.99 13.90 -14.69
CA LEU A 286 11.71 13.82 -13.99
C LEU A 286 11.74 12.63 -13.04
N PHE A 287 11.38 12.87 -11.78
CA PHE A 287 11.15 11.81 -10.81
C PHE A 287 9.68 11.81 -10.39
N LEU A 288 9.01 10.68 -10.59
CA LEU A 288 7.59 10.52 -10.31
C LEU A 288 7.38 10.06 -8.86
N ARG A 289 6.69 10.89 -8.07
CA ARG A 289 6.26 10.58 -6.70
C ARG A 289 4.76 10.37 -6.73
N GLY A 290 4.35 9.11 -6.84
CA GLY A 290 3.00 8.73 -7.19
C GLY A 290 2.20 8.06 -6.08
N THR A 291 0.89 8.26 -6.08
CA THR A 291 -0.08 7.40 -5.38
C THR A 291 -1.02 6.74 -6.38
N LEU A 292 -1.60 5.60 -6.01
CA LEU A 292 -2.74 5.03 -6.68
C LEU A 292 -4.05 5.74 -6.29
N ASP A 293 -5.00 5.78 -7.22
CA ASP A 293 -6.42 6.05 -7.00
C ASP A 293 -7.26 4.87 -7.54
N CYS A 294 -8.12 4.33 -6.68
CA CYS A 294 -8.96 3.17 -6.98
C CYS A 294 -10.46 3.51 -7.03
N ALA A 295 -10.86 4.72 -7.39
CA ALA A 295 -12.27 5.14 -7.47
C ALA A 295 -13.08 5.01 -6.16
N ILE A 296 -12.50 5.37 -5.02
CA ILE A 296 -13.15 5.25 -3.70
C ILE A 296 -13.88 6.54 -3.34
N PHE A 297 -15.22 6.52 -3.44
CA PHE A 297 -16.08 7.68 -3.16
C PHE A 297 -17.24 7.31 -2.23
N PRO A 298 -17.02 7.19 -0.90
CA PRO A 298 -18.01 6.65 0.03
C PRO A 298 -19.37 7.38 0.06
N LYS A 299 -19.36 8.70 -0.16
CA LYS A 299 -20.59 9.52 -0.12
C LYS A 299 -21.52 9.27 -1.30
N THR A 300 -20.97 9.13 -2.50
CA THR A 300 -21.74 9.07 -3.75
C THR A 300 -21.81 7.66 -4.33
N GLY A 301 -20.82 6.81 -4.04
CA GLY A 301 -20.64 5.53 -4.72
C GLY A 301 -20.17 5.68 -6.18
N TYR A 302 -19.71 6.86 -6.58
CA TYR A 302 -19.17 7.12 -7.92
C TYR A 302 -18.25 8.36 -7.87
N PRO A 303 -17.29 8.51 -8.79
CA PRO A 303 -16.36 9.64 -8.77
C PRO A 303 -17.06 10.99 -8.87
N THR A 304 -16.49 12.00 -8.23
CA THR A 304 -16.98 13.37 -8.46
C THR A 304 -16.87 13.73 -9.94
N MET A 305 -17.88 14.44 -10.45
CA MET A 305 -18.03 14.77 -11.88
C MET A 305 -17.74 16.25 -12.16
N ASP A 306 -17.30 17.00 -11.15
CA ASP A 306 -16.93 18.41 -11.24
C ASP A 306 -15.45 18.62 -10.89
N GLN A 307 -14.89 19.70 -11.43
CA GLN A 307 -13.47 20.01 -11.32
C GLN A 307 -13.10 20.33 -9.86
N GLU A 308 -13.98 21.00 -9.13
CA GLU A 308 -13.79 21.43 -7.75
C GLU A 308 -13.57 20.23 -6.81
N GLY A 309 -14.37 19.18 -6.94
CA GLY A 309 -14.22 17.95 -6.15
C GLY A 309 -12.87 17.27 -6.39
N TRP A 310 -12.42 17.20 -7.65
CA TRP A 310 -11.08 16.66 -7.96
C TRP A 310 -9.96 17.56 -7.47
N GLN A 311 -10.14 18.90 -7.49
CA GLN A 311 -9.16 19.83 -6.95
C GLN A 311 -8.95 19.64 -5.45
N VAL A 312 -9.98 19.28 -4.68
CA VAL A 312 -9.84 18.94 -3.25
C VAL A 312 -8.91 17.74 -3.07
N ILE A 313 -9.18 16.64 -3.79
CA ILE A 313 -8.37 15.41 -3.72
C ILE A 313 -6.92 15.68 -4.15
N PHE A 314 -6.73 16.31 -5.31
CA PHE A 314 -5.41 16.58 -5.87
C PHE A 314 -4.61 17.59 -5.07
N THR A 315 -5.25 18.54 -4.41
CA THR A 315 -4.57 19.43 -3.47
C THR A 315 -4.06 18.65 -2.26
N LYS A 316 -4.83 17.67 -1.75
CA LYS A 316 -4.38 16.81 -0.65
C LYS A 316 -3.19 15.94 -1.08
N ILE A 317 -3.22 15.38 -2.29
CA ILE A 317 -2.11 14.61 -2.87
C ILE A 317 -0.85 15.48 -3.00
N LYS A 318 -0.94 16.66 -3.63
CA LYS A 318 0.18 17.61 -3.72
C LYS A 318 0.67 18.07 -2.35
N GLY A 319 -0.24 18.20 -1.39
CA GLY A 319 0.05 18.52 0.00
C GLY A 319 1.00 17.53 0.67
N HIS A 320 1.02 16.26 0.22
CA HIS A 320 1.94 15.22 0.69
C HIS A 320 3.23 15.12 -0.18
N GLY A 321 3.50 16.12 -1.03
CA GLY A 321 4.69 16.20 -1.87
C GLY A 321 4.69 15.31 -3.12
N LEU A 322 3.55 14.65 -3.39
CA LEU A 322 3.35 13.84 -4.59
C LEU A 322 3.11 14.71 -5.82
N ASN A 323 3.57 14.25 -6.98
CA ASN A 323 3.42 14.94 -8.28
C ASN A 323 2.74 14.07 -9.35
N HIS A 324 2.38 12.84 -9.01
CA HIS A 324 1.88 11.82 -9.92
C HIS A 324 0.68 11.07 -9.32
N VAL A 325 -0.29 10.69 -10.16
CA VAL A 325 -1.42 9.83 -9.78
C VAL A 325 -1.60 8.73 -10.82
N ARG A 326 -1.60 7.46 -10.38
CA ARG A 326 -1.95 6.31 -11.21
C ARG A 326 -3.39 5.90 -10.92
N PHE A 327 -4.24 5.90 -11.94
CA PHE A 327 -5.60 5.38 -11.83
C PHE A 327 -5.60 3.87 -12.04
N HIS A 328 -5.61 3.13 -10.94
CA HIS A 328 -5.45 1.67 -10.93
C HIS A 328 -6.62 0.98 -11.65
N SER A 329 -6.38 0.46 -12.85
CA SER A 329 -7.36 -0.20 -13.72
C SER A 329 -8.65 0.60 -13.91
N TRP A 330 -8.53 1.91 -14.15
CA TRP A 330 -9.67 2.75 -14.54
C TRP A 330 -9.26 4.10 -15.15
N CYS A 331 -10.24 4.74 -15.81
CA CYS A 331 -10.10 6.09 -16.34
C CYS A 331 -11.08 7.05 -15.63
N PRO A 332 -10.57 8.17 -15.07
CA PRO A 332 -11.39 9.14 -14.36
C PRO A 332 -12.24 10.00 -15.31
N PRO A 333 -13.26 10.72 -14.82
CA PRO A 333 -14.04 11.62 -15.66
C PRO A 333 -13.22 12.83 -16.13
N LYS A 334 -13.75 13.56 -17.14
CA LYS A 334 -13.13 14.78 -17.71
C LYS A 334 -12.70 15.78 -16.62
N ALA A 335 -13.49 15.89 -15.57
CA ALA A 335 -13.25 16.77 -14.43
C ALA A 335 -11.88 16.54 -13.76
N ALA A 336 -11.41 15.30 -13.67
CA ALA A 336 -10.10 14.99 -13.10
C ALA A 336 -8.98 15.54 -13.96
N PHE A 337 -9.02 15.34 -15.27
CA PHE A 337 -8.02 15.90 -16.19
C PHE A 337 -7.96 17.42 -16.11
N LEU A 338 -9.11 18.10 -16.06
CA LEU A 338 -9.16 19.56 -15.89
C LEU A 338 -8.55 20.01 -14.56
N ALA A 339 -8.79 19.27 -13.46
CA ALA A 339 -8.20 19.57 -12.17
C ALA A 339 -6.68 19.36 -12.17
N ALA A 340 -6.19 18.28 -12.77
CA ALA A 340 -4.76 17.97 -12.87
C ALA A 340 -4.00 18.92 -13.81
N ASP A 341 -4.61 19.30 -14.95
CA ASP A 341 -4.05 20.31 -15.87
C ASP A 341 -3.84 21.63 -15.16
N TYR A 342 -4.81 22.03 -14.31
CA TYR A 342 -4.80 23.28 -13.57
C TYR A 342 -3.81 23.26 -12.40
N LEU A 343 -3.86 22.21 -11.56
CA LEU A 343 -3.02 22.11 -10.37
C LEU A 343 -1.59 21.70 -10.69
N GLY A 344 -1.34 21.04 -11.83
CA GLY A 344 -0.07 20.44 -12.19
C GLY A 344 0.17 19.13 -11.46
N LEU A 345 -0.41 18.05 -11.99
CA LEU A 345 -0.15 16.66 -11.62
C LEU A 345 -0.02 15.82 -12.88
N TYR A 346 0.95 14.90 -12.89
CA TYR A 346 1.03 13.88 -13.94
C TYR A 346 0.01 12.78 -13.65
N LEU A 347 -0.78 12.41 -14.66
CA LEU A 347 -1.74 11.33 -14.58
C LEU A 347 -1.22 10.15 -15.41
N MET A 348 -1.21 8.98 -14.77
CA MET A 348 -1.18 7.69 -15.45
C MET A 348 -2.58 7.12 -15.48
N VAL A 349 -3.16 7.04 -16.67
CA VAL A 349 -4.49 6.46 -16.88
C VAL A 349 -4.35 5.01 -17.29
N GLU A 350 -5.24 4.16 -16.79
CA GLU A 350 -5.37 2.78 -17.24
C GLU A 350 -6.73 2.55 -17.88
N ALA A 351 -6.82 1.66 -18.85
CA ALA A 351 -8.13 1.13 -19.22
C ALA A 351 -8.65 0.23 -18.07
N PRO A 352 -9.97 0.00 -17.98
CA PRO A 352 -10.60 -0.71 -16.87
C PRO A 352 -10.39 -2.23 -16.97
N ILE A 353 -9.13 -2.66 -16.93
CA ILE A 353 -8.68 -4.01 -17.25
C ILE A 353 -7.66 -4.47 -16.20
N TRP A 354 -7.94 -5.62 -15.59
CA TRP A 354 -6.99 -6.35 -14.76
C TRP A 354 -7.15 -7.85 -15.06
N LEU A 355 -6.36 -8.33 -16.03
CA LEU A 355 -6.42 -9.69 -16.57
C LEU A 355 -5.11 -10.41 -16.26
N ASP A 356 -5.02 -10.92 -15.03
CA ASP A 356 -3.86 -11.62 -14.49
C ASP A 356 -3.98 -13.15 -14.65
N GLU A 357 -2.83 -13.82 -14.70
CA GLU A 357 -2.70 -15.26 -14.59
C GLU A 357 -3.34 -15.83 -13.31
N TRP A 358 -3.25 -15.11 -12.19
CA TRP A 358 -3.74 -15.60 -10.89
C TRP A 358 -5.27 -15.67 -10.84
N PHE A 359 -5.96 -14.92 -11.71
CA PHE A 359 -7.42 -14.95 -11.82
C PHE A 359 -7.93 -16.00 -12.81
N ASN A 360 -7.02 -16.77 -13.44
CA ASN A 360 -7.35 -17.68 -14.53
C ASN A 360 -8.17 -16.98 -15.64
N ASN A 361 -7.80 -15.72 -15.94
CA ASN A 361 -8.42 -14.91 -16.97
C ASN A 361 -7.38 -13.92 -17.54
N LYS A 362 -6.81 -14.27 -18.69
CA LYS A 362 -5.73 -13.54 -19.34
C LYS A 362 -6.23 -12.87 -20.63
N VAL A 363 -5.48 -11.88 -21.11
CA VAL A 363 -5.73 -11.27 -22.41
C VAL A 363 -5.67 -12.34 -23.50
N GLY A 364 -6.73 -12.44 -24.30
CA GLY A 364 -6.90 -13.46 -25.34
C GLY A 364 -7.76 -14.67 -24.95
N ASP A 365 -8.08 -14.89 -23.68
CA ASP A 365 -8.91 -16.04 -23.25
C ASP A 365 -10.37 -15.94 -23.73
N ALA A 366 -10.87 -14.72 -23.97
CA ALA A 366 -12.17 -14.45 -24.57
C ALA A 366 -12.03 -13.57 -25.82
N ARG A 367 -12.86 -13.83 -26.84
CA ARG A 367 -12.82 -13.08 -28.12
C ARG A 367 -13.19 -11.61 -27.92
N GLU A 368 -14.04 -11.33 -26.95
CA GLU A 368 -14.51 -10.00 -26.58
C GLU A 368 -13.38 -9.08 -26.12
N HIS A 369 -12.29 -9.64 -25.56
CA HIS A 369 -11.12 -8.88 -25.13
C HIS A 369 -10.58 -8.00 -26.28
N TYR A 370 -10.36 -8.58 -27.45
CA TYR A 370 -9.76 -7.87 -28.59
C TYR A 370 -10.59 -6.66 -29.03
N ALA A 371 -11.91 -6.79 -29.08
CA ALA A 371 -12.80 -5.71 -29.50
C ALA A 371 -12.98 -4.67 -28.39
N PHE A 372 -13.19 -5.10 -27.15
CA PHE A 372 -13.42 -4.17 -26.04
C PHE A 372 -12.17 -3.33 -25.73
N ILE A 373 -11.01 -3.97 -25.59
CA ILE A 373 -9.74 -3.28 -25.27
C ILE A 373 -9.41 -2.26 -26.36
N THR A 374 -9.42 -2.67 -27.63
CA THR A 374 -9.17 -1.77 -28.77
C THR A 374 -10.10 -0.56 -28.74
N ASN A 375 -11.41 -0.79 -28.59
CA ASN A 375 -12.40 0.28 -28.60
C ASN A 375 -12.28 1.20 -27.38
N GLU A 376 -12.05 0.65 -26.19
CA GLU A 376 -11.99 1.42 -24.95
C GLU A 376 -10.74 2.30 -24.89
N VAL A 377 -9.57 1.75 -25.24
CA VAL A 377 -8.31 2.51 -25.30
C VAL A 377 -8.40 3.62 -26.35
N SER A 378 -8.94 3.32 -27.53
CA SER A 378 -9.13 4.33 -28.59
C SER A 378 -10.04 5.46 -28.15
N ARG A 379 -11.15 5.16 -27.45
CA ARG A 379 -12.07 6.16 -26.93
C ARG A 379 -11.46 7.02 -25.82
N ILE A 380 -10.70 6.42 -24.90
CA ILE A 380 -9.99 7.16 -23.83
C ILE A 380 -9.05 8.18 -24.46
N LEU A 381 -8.23 7.74 -25.42
CA LEU A 381 -7.28 8.61 -26.11
C LEU A 381 -7.99 9.74 -26.88
N ALA A 382 -9.03 9.41 -27.66
CA ALA A 382 -9.79 10.42 -28.41
C ALA A 382 -10.50 11.44 -27.50
N SER A 383 -10.99 10.99 -26.34
CA SER A 383 -11.74 11.83 -25.40
C SER A 383 -10.83 12.72 -24.57
N TYR A 384 -9.69 12.19 -24.11
CA TYR A 384 -8.89 12.82 -23.06
C TYR A 384 -7.42 13.06 -23.43
N GLY A 385 -6.90 12.48 -24.50
CA GLY A 385 -5.47 12.58 -24.89
C GLY A 385 -4.96 13.98 -25.23
N HIS A 386 -5.84 14.98 -25.29
CA HIS A 386 -5.45 16.38 -25.49
C HIS A 386 -5.08 17.10 -24.17
N HIS A 387 -5.41 16.50 -23.01
CA HIS A 387 -5.10 17.07 -21.70
C HIS A 387 -3.61 16.91 -21.38
N PRO A 388 -2.86 17.98 -21.08
CA PRO A 388 -1.43 17.89 -20.80
C PRO A 388 -1.09 17.07 -19.55
N SER A 389 -2.01 16.98 -18.58
CA SER A 389 -1.84 16.10 -17.41
C SER A 389 -1.92 14.61 -17.73
N PHE A 390 -2.61 14.22 -18.80
CA PHE A 390 -2.58 12.84 -19.28
C PHE A 390 -1.23 12.60 -19.98
N SER A 391 -0.23 12.22 -19.19
CA SER A 391 1.16 12.11 -19.64
C SER A 391 1.65 10.67 -19.68
N PHE A 392 1.00 9.77 -18.95
CA PHE A 392 1.38 8.38 -18.84
C PHE A 392 0.18 7.46 -19.08
N PHE A 393 0.39 6.30 -19.68
CA PHE A 393 -0.67 5.33 -19.94
C PHE A 393 -0.19 3.88 -19.77
N SER A 394 -1.05 3.03 -19.23
CA SER A 394 -0.99 1.58 -19.47
C SER A 394 -2.34 1.03 -19.90
N ILE A 395 -2.36 -0.15 -20.51
CA ILE A 395 -3.64 -0.79 -20.83
C ILE A 395 -4.33 -1.29 -19.55
N GLY A 396 -3.58 -1.69 -18.53
CA GLY A 396 -4.16 -2.22 -17.29
C GLY A 396 -3.12 -2.63 -16.26
N ASN A 397 -3.61 -3.15 -15.14
CA ASN A 397 -2.80 -3.68 -14.05
C ASN A 397 -2.47 -5.16 -14.27
N GLU A 398 -1.21 -5.54 -14.00
CA GLU A 398 -0.73 -6.93 -13.89
C GLU A 398 -1.22 -7.87 -15.00
N LEU A 399 -1.26 -7.36 -16.24
CA LEU A 399 -1.76 -8.11 -17.37
C LEU A 399 -0.89 -9.33 -17.67
N ALA A 400 -1.53 -10.38 -18.16
CA ALA A 400 -0.94 -11.58 -18.72
C ALA A 400 -1.63 -11.96 -20.05
N GLY A 401 -1.03 -12.88 -20.81
CA GLY A 401 -1.60 -13.38 -22.08
C GLY A 401 -0.97 -12.75 -23.32
N ASP A 402 -1.81 -12.29 -24.25
CA ASP A 402 -1.40 -11.82 -25.59
C ASP A 402 -0.75 -10.43 -25.59
N PHE A 403 0.48 -10.33 -25.09
CA PHE A 403 1.26 -9.08 -25.09
C PHE A 403 1.56 -8.53 -26.48
N LYS A 404 1.56 -9.38 -27.52
CA LYS A 404 1.82 -8.94 -28.88
C LYS A 404 0.66 -8.06 -29.38
N PHE A 405 -0.57 -8.52 -29.22
CA PHE A 405 -1.77 -7.72 -29.54
C PHE A 405 -1.76 -6.38 -28.79
N LEU A 406 -1.46 -6.41 -27.49
CA LEU A 406 -1.41 -5.19 -26.67
C LEU A 406 -0.35 -4.20 -27.15
N ALA A 407 0.83 -4.69 -27.54
CA ALA A 407 1.91 -3.87 -28.08
C ALA A 407 1.52 -3.26 -29.44
N GLU A 408 0.94 -4.06 -30.33
CA GLU A 408 0.47 -3.62 -31.65
C GLU A 408 -0.60 -2.51 -31.50
N LEU A 409 -1.56 -2.67 -30.58
CA LEU A 409 -2.56 -1.65 -30.29
C LEU A 409 -1.95 -0.31 -29.86
N ILE A 410 -0.95 -0.31 -28.97
CA ILE A 410 -0.27 0.93 -28.56
C ILE A 410 0.48 1.55 -29.75
N GLN A 411 1.14 0.74 -30.57
CA GLN A 411 1.93 1.20 -31.72
C GLN A 411 1.08 1.81 -32.84
N GLU A 412 -0.18 1.37 -33.00
CA GLU A 412 -1.13 1.86 -33.99
C GLU A 412 -1.83 3.16 -33.56
N LEU A 413 -1.92 3.43 -32.26
CA LEU A 413 -2.59 4.61 -31.71
C LEU A 413 -1.64 5.82 -31.57
N PRO A 414 -2.15 7.05 -31.74
CA PRO A 414 -1.33 8.27 -31.78
C PRO A 414 -0.90 8.78 -30.38
N PHE A 415 -0.46 7.88 -29.48
CA PHE A 415 -0.03 8.27 -28.13
C PHE A 415 1.11 9.29 -28.13
N LYS A 416 2.04 9.15 -29.08
CA LYS A 416 3.16 10.08 -29.24
C LYS A 416 2.69 11.48 -29.63
N GLU A 417 1.76 11.57 -30.57
CA GLU A 417 1.17 12.82 -31.03
C GLU A 417 0.27 13.45 -29.94
N HIS A 418 -0.15 12.65 -28.95
CA HIS A 418 -0.81 13.12 -27.74
C HIS A 418 0.15 13.43 -26.58
N GLN A 419 1.47 13.32 -26.79
CA GLN A 419 2.51 13.57 -25.77
C GLN A 419 2.44 12.61 -24.56
N ILE A 420 2.02 11.36 -24.78
CA ILE A 420 1.84 10.34 -23.75
C ILE A 420 2.94 9.28 -23.83
N LEU A 421 3.64 9.05 -22.73
CA LEU A 421 4.51 7.88 -22.56
C LEU A 421 3.68 6.68 -22.14
N THR A 422 4.01 5.51 -22.68
CA THR A 422 3.22 4.28 -22.51
C THR A 422 4.04 3.15 -21.91
N THR A 423 3.36 2.24 -21.23
CA THR A 423 3.84 0.89 -20.93
C THR A 423 2.69 -0.08 -21.15
N ILE A 424 2.93 -1.31 -21.59
CA ILE A 424 1.82 -2.23 -21.89
C ILE A 424 0.99 -2.54 -20.63
N THR A 425 1.64 -2.71 -19.48
CA THR A 425 1.01 -3.10 -18.21
C THR A 425 1.76 -2.49 -17.04
N ALA A 426 1.03 -2.12 -15.98
CA ALA A 426 1.64 -1.82 -14.69
C ALA A 426 1.90 -3.12 -13.93
N ASN A 427 3.18 -3.47 -13.75
CA ASN A 427 3.63 -4.75 -13.22
C ASN A 427 3.18 -5.96 -14.07
N THR A 428 3.85 -7.09 -13.85
CA THR A 428 3.45 -8.38 -14.41
C THR A 428 4.08 -9.50 -13.58
N THR A 429 3.37 -10.60 -13.47
CA THR A 429 3.81 -11.81 -12.78
C THR A 429 4.88 -12.56 -13.58
N ASN A 430 5.03 -12.23 -14.87
CA ASN A 430 6.12 -12.71 -15.71
C ASN A 430 7.47 -12.07 -15.31
N ARG A 431 8.26 -12.80 -14.53
CA ARG A 431 9.62 -12.39 -14.07
C ARG A 431 10.62 -12.11 -15.21
N LYS A 432 10.30 -12.47 -16.46
CA LYS A 432 11.10 -12.21 -17.68
C LYS A 432 10.24 -11.53 -18.75
N ARG A 433 9.71 -10.36 -18.42
CA ARG A 433 8.93 -9.51 -19.35
C ARG A 433 9.73 -9.18 -20.62
N THR A 434 9.12 -9.40 -21.78
CA THR A 434 9.63 -8.88 -23.07
C THR A 434 9.17 -7.43 -23.25
N PHE A 435 10.07 -6.55 -23.65
CA PHE A 435 9.77 -5.15 -23.95
C PHE A 435 9.56 -4.97 -25.45
N TYR A 436 8.54 -4.20 -25.83
CA TYR A 436 8.21 -3.92 -27.21
C TYR A 436 8.55 -2.46 -27.55
N GLU A 437 9.42 -2.26 -28.54
CA GLU A 437 9.80 -0.93 -29.01
C GLU A 437 8.56 -0.10 -29.38
N ARG A 438 8.55 1.19 -29.07
CA ARG A 438 7.41 2.12 -29.28
C ARG A 438 6.13 1.80 -28.49
N ALA A 439 6.05 0.68 -27.76
CA ALA A 439 4.94 0.37 -26.87
C ALA A 439 5.32 0.53 -25.39
N ASP A 440 6.56 0.20 -25.03
CA ASP A 440 7.12 0.36 -23.69
C ASP A 440 8.18 1.48 -23.66
N HIS A 441 7.80 2.62 -23.10
CA HIS A 441 8.69 3.75 -22.83
C HIS A 441 9.28 3.72 -21.41
N PHE A 442 8.66 2.97 -20.51
CA PHE A 442 9.09 2.77 -19.12
C PHE A 442 8.60 1.42 -18.59
N PHE A 443 9.19 1.00 -17.47
CA PHE A 443 8.86 -0.25 -16.77
C PHE A 443 8.32 0.05 -15.37
N ILE A 444 7.20 -0.59 -15.03
CA ILE A 444 6.69 -0.63 -13.66
C ILE A 444 6.82 -2.06 -13.15
N GLY A 445 7.43 -2.26 -11.99
CA GLY A 445 7.51 -3.60 -11.39
C GLY A 445 8.03 -3.64 -9.96
N VAL A 446 7.77 -4.77 -9.32
CA VAL A 446 8.29 -5.08 -7.97
C VAL A 446 9.68 -5.73 -8.01
N GLU A 447 10.03 -6.33 -9.15
CA GLU A 447 11.31 -6.98 -9.43
C GLU A 447 11.52 -7.12 -10.95
N TYR A 448 12.77 -7.35 -11.37
CA TYR A 448 13.09 -7.72 -12.76
C TYR A 448 14.15 -8.82 -12.76
N GLN A 449 13.85 -9.95 -13.43
CA GLN A 449 14.73 -11.12 -13.48
C GLN A 449 15.22 -11.61 -12.09
N GLY A 450 14.33 -11.55 -11.09
CA GLY A 450 14.62 -11.95 -9.71
C GLY A 450 15.38 -10.93 -8.87
N LYS A 451 15.65 -9.72 -9.39
CA LYS A 451 16.25 -8.61 -8.63
C LYS A 451 15.15 -7.69 -8.12
N GLY A 452 15.06 -7.52 -6.81
CA GLY A 452 14.02 -6.71 -6.16
C GLY A 452 14.14 -5.23 -6.45
N LEU A 453 13.00 -4.57 -6.64
CA LEU A 453 12.85 -3.13 -6.87
C LEU A 453 11.89 -2.49 -5.84
N ARG A 454 11.66 -3.18 -4.71
CA ARG A 454 10.66 -2.82 -3.69
C ARG A 454 11.08 -3.28 -2.30
N GLY A 455 10.69 -2.54 -1.26
CA GLY A 455 11.11 -2.74 0.13
C GLY A 455 10.68 -4.08 0.73
N ASN A 456 9.54 -4.62 0.30
CA ASN A 456 9.08 -5.94 0.73
C ASN A 456 10.01 -7.11 0.33
N ARG A 457 11.02 -6.88 -0.50
CA ARG A 457 12.09 -7.85 -0.80
C ARG A 457 13.29 -7.74 0.14
N PHE A 458 13.31 -6.71 0.99
CA PHE A 458 14.48 -6.26 1.76
C PHE A 458 14.08 -5.70 3.13
N LEU A 459 13.04 -6.28 3.77
CA LEU A 459 12.45 -5.76 5.02
C LEU A 459 13.48 -5.51 6.12
N ASP A 460 14.38 -6.47 6.38
CA ASP A 460 15.42 -6.35 7.41
C ASP A 460 16.40 -5.20 7.10
N GLN A 461 16.91 -5.16 5.87
CA GLN A 461 17.89 -4.16 5.42
C GLN A 461 17.31 -2.74 5.41
N MET A 462 16.01 -2.62 5.18
CA MET A 462 15.28 -1.36 5.20
C MET A 462 15.25 -0.72 6.59
N VAL A 463 15.26 -1.53 7.66
CA VAL A 463 15.09 -1.05 9.04
C VAL A 463 16.37 -1.12 9.88
N GLU A 464 17.35 -1.93 9.50
CA GLU A 464 18.65 -2.01 10.18
C GLU A 464 19.42 -0.68 10.12
N GLY A 465 19.46 -0.05 8.94
CA GLY A 465 20.09 1.24 8.68
C GLY A 465 19.21 2.15 7.81
N THR A 466 19.85 3.04 7.05
CA THR A 466 19.16 3.93 6.08
C THR A 466 19.77 3.87 4.67
N ALA A 467 20.72 2.98 4.43
CA ALA A 467 21.53 2.94 3.20
C ALA A 467 20.96 2.05 2.06
N LEU A 468 19.89 1.28 2.29
CA LEU A 468 19.30 0.35 1.30
C LEU A 468 18.87 1.05 0.01
N ASP A 469 19.44 0.74 -1.15
CA ASP A 469 18.99 1.22 -2.46
C ASP A 469 18.63 0.08 -3.43
N TYR A 470 18.12 0.45 -4.61
CA TYR A 470 17.79 -0.45 -5.72
C TYR A 470 18.61 -0.14 -6.98
N GLN A 471 19.72 0.59 -6.84
CA GLN A 471 20.53 1.07 -7.97
C GLN A 471 20.94 -0.09 -8.88
N MET A 472 21.58 -1.10 -8.29
CA MET A 472 22.05 -2.26 -9.05
C MET A 472 20.89 -2.99 -9.72
N ALA A 473 19.75 -3.18 -9.05
CA ALA A 473 18.61 -3.89 -9.65
C ALA A 473 18.02 -3.10 -10.83
N ALA A 474 17.85 -1.78 -10.67
CA ALA A 474 17.26 -0.91 -11.68
C ALA A 474 18.14 -0.77 -12.94
N GLU A 475 19.47 -0.71 -12.80
CA GLU A 475 20.41 -0.66 -13.95
C GLU A 475 20.34 -1.90 -14.87
N HIS A 476 19.76 -3.01 -14.41
CA HIS A 476 19.55 -4.19 -15.25
C HIS A 476 18.30 -4.08 -16.14
N VAL A 477 17.42 -3.13 -15.86
CA VAL A 477 16.22 -2.89 -16.67
C VAL A 477 16.62 -1.99 -17.85
N PRO A 478 16.29 -2.36 -19.10
CA PRO A 478 16.66 -1.57 -20.27
C PRO A 478 15.75 -0.35 -20.52
N LEU A 479 14.95 0.05 -19.53
CA LEU A 479 13.96 1.12 -19.58
C LEU A 479 13.91 1.84 -18.22
N PRO A 480 13.44 3.10 -18.17
CA PRO A 480 13.28 3.82 -16.91
C PRO A 480 12.34 3.07 -15.98
N VAL A 481 12.76 2.93 -14.72
CA VAL A 481 12.03 2.13 -13.73
C VAL A 481 11.14 3.00 -12.86
N ILE A 482 9.90 2.55 -12.64
CA ILE A 482 9.01 3.05 -11.61
C ILE A 482 8.70 1.87 -10.68
N THR A 483 8.91 2.03 -9.37
CA THR A 483 8.64 0.94 -8.42
C THR A 483 7.13 0.78 -8.22
N HIS A 484 6.68 -0.48 -8.24
CA HIS A 484 5.25 -0.80 -8.19
C HIS A 484 4.72 -0.95 -6.76
N GLU A 485 3.72 -0.15 -6.41
CA GLU A 485 2.88 -0.32 -5.20
C GLU A 485 3.68 -0.51 -3.91
N ILE A 486 4.48 0.49 -3.56
CA ILE A 486 5.22 0.54 -2.29
C ILE A 486 4.31 0.96 -1.13
N GLY A 487 4.73 0.76 0.13
CA GLY A 487 3.95 1.19 1.30
C GLY A 487 2.85 0.23 1.72
N GLN A 488 3.04 -1.09 1.61
CA GLN A 488 2.01 -2.08 1.91
C GLN A 488 1.94 -2.47 3.40
N TYR A 489 2.04 -1.47 4.29
CA TYR A 489 2.11 -1.64 5.74
C TYR A 489 0.74 -1.35 6.39
N ALA A 490 0.02 -2.39 6.81
CA ALA A 490 -1.33 -2.20 7.35
C ALA A 490 -1.29 -1.53 8.74
N SER A 491 -2.13 -0.51 8.92
CA SER A 491 -2.38 0.15 10.19
C SER A 491 -3.80 -0.17 10.69
N TYR A 492 -4.06 -0.01 11.98
CA TYR A 492 -5.39 -0.23 12.52
C TYR A 492 -6.39 0.83 11.99
N PRO A 493 -7.62 0.46 11.59
CA PRO A 493 -8.57 1.40 11.01
C PRO A 493 -9.11 2.41 12.03
N VAL A 494 -9.34 3.65 11.58
CA VAL A 494 -10.04 4.68 12.36
C VAL A 494 -11.54 4.36 12.33
N LEU A 495 -12.18 4.18 13.49
CA LEU A 495 -13.61 3.79 13.55
C LEU A 495 -14.58 4.98 13.58
N ASP A 496 -14.13 6.15 14.02
CA ASP A 496 -14.96 7.37 14.05
C ASP A 496 -15.42 7.82 12.66
N VAL A 497 -14.73 7.36 11.61
CA VAL A 497 -15.10 7.59 10.21
C VAL A 497 -16.46 6.97 9.85
N ILE A 498 -16.96 5.98 10.61
CA ILE A 498 -18.26 5.32 10.37
C ILE A 498 -19.40 6.35 10.27
N GLU A 499 -19.37 7.40 11.09
CA GLU A 499 -20.41 8.43 11.10
C GLU A 499 -20.46 9.24 9.80
N LYS A 500 -19.35 9.29 9.03
CA LYS A 500 -19.28 9.97 7.73
C LYS A 500 -19.94 9.17 6.60
N TYR A 501 -20.32 7.91 6.82
CA TYR A 501 -21.02 7.07 5.85
C TYR A 501 -22.55 7.30 5.89
N ASP A 502 -22.94 8.55 5.64
CA ASP A 502 -24.33 9.00 5.54
C ASP A 502 -24.89 8.90 4.10
N GLY A 503 -24.03 8.59 3.14
CA GLY A 503 -24.33 8.58 1.71
C GLY A 503 -24.61 7.19 1.12
N ALA A 504 -24.13 6.98 -0.11
CA ALA A 504 -24.43 5.83 -0.94
C ALA A 504 -23.78 4.51 -0.51
N MET A 505 -22.68 4.54 0.25
CA MET A 505 -21.99 3.32 0.69
C MET A 505 -22.26 3.00 2.17
N VAL A 506 -22.28 1.72 2.50
CA VAL A 506 -22.37 1.16 3.86
C VAL A 506 -21.02 0.52 4.21
N PRO A 507 -20.35 0.94 5.30
CA PRO A 507 -19.03 0.45 5.70
C PRO A 507 -19.14 -0.85 6.50
N THR A 508 -19.55 -1.92 5.83
CA THR A 508 -19.80 -3.26 6.41
C THR A 508 -18.61 -3.78 7.23
N ASN A 509 -17.39 -3.55 6.74
CA ASN A 509 -16.15 -3.88 7.42
C ASN A 509 -16.04 -3.17 8.78
N LEU A 510 -16.08 -1.83 8.80
CA LEU A 510 -15.93 -1.02 10.00
C LEU A 510 -17.04 -1.27 11.01
N LEU A 511 -18.27 -1.52 10.55
CA LEU A 511 -19.39 -1.89 11.43
C LEU A 511 -19.11 -3.22 12.16
N SER A 512 -18.63 -4.24 11.43
CA SER A 512 -18.31 -5.54 12.03
C SER A 512 -17.10 -5.48 12.96
N ILE A 513 -16.08 -4.68 12.62
CA ILE A 513 -14.90 -4.44 13.46
C ILE A 513 -15.31 -3.73 14.75
N GLN A 514 -16.12 -2.66 14.65
CA GLN A 514 -16.63 -1.92 15.81
C GLN A 514 -17.46 -2.83 16.72
N HIS A 515 -18.27 -3.73 16.16
CA HIS A 515 -19.05 -4.68 16.94
C HIS A 515 -18.16 -5.69 17.67
N ASP A 516 -17.17 -6.28 16.99
CA ASP A 516 -16.24 -7.24 17.61
C ASP A 516 -15.46 -6.62 18.76
N LEU A 517 -14.98 -5.38 18.60
CA LEU A 517 -14.33 -4.64 19.69
C LEU A 517 -15.25 -4.44 20.90
N ARG A 518 -16.54 -4.14 20.68
CA ARG A 518 -17.51 -3.97 21.78
C ARG A 518 -17.76 -5.27 22.51
N GLU A 519 -17.99 -6.37 21.78
CA GLU A 519 -18.21 -7.70 22.37
C GLU A 519 -17.01 -8.16 23.20
N LYS A 520 -15.79 -7.87 22.73
CA LYS A 520 -14.54 -8.19 23.43
C LYS A 520 -14.12 -7.13 24.47
N GLN A 521 -14.88 -6.05 24.62
CA GLN A 521 -14.60 -4.93 25.53
C GLN A 521 -13.25 -4.23 25.26
N LEU A 522 -12.84 -4.21 23.99
CA LEU A 522 -11.58 -3.63 23.53
C LEU A 522 -11.72 -2.21 22.94
N THR A 523 -12.95 -1.67 22.89
CA THR A 523 -13.21 -0.29 22.43
C THR A 523 -12.29 0.78 23.05
N PRO A 524 -11.95 0.75 24.36
CA PRO A 524 -11.06 1.74 24.96
C PRO A 524 -9.62 1.77 24.40
N PHE A 525 -9.18 0.70 23.72
CA PHE A 525 -7.82 0.61 23.16
C PHE A 525 -7.75 1.02 21.68
N ALA A 526 -8.88 1.31 21.03
CA ALA A 526 -8.92 1.57 19.59
C ALA A 526 -8.01 2.74 19.16
N ASP A 527 -8.03 3.86 19.87
CA ASP A 527 -7.21 5.03 19.54
C ASP A 527 -5.71 4.75 19.70
N GLN A 528 -5.35 3.95 20.71
CA GLN A 528 -3.99 3.49 20.95
C GLN A 528 -3.53 2.55 19.83
N TYR A 529 -4.40 1.65 19.35
CA TYR A 529 -4.13 0.76 18.22
C TYR A 529 -3.88 1.54 16.93
N VAL A 530 -4.74 2.52 16.62
CA VAL A 530 -4.55 3.41 15.47
C VAL A 530 -3.22 4.13 15.57
N THR A 531 -2.96 4.79 16.70
CA THR A 531 -1.76 5.64 16.87
C THR A 531 -0.47 4.84 16.74
N ALA A 532 -0.35 3.73 17.46
CA ALA A 532 0.89 2.95 17.49
C ALA A 532 1.19 2.27 16.14
N SER A 533 0.19 1.67 15.50
CA SER A 533 0.37 1.03 14.19
C SER A 533 0.66 2.03 13.07
N LEU A 534 0.04 3.22 13.11
CA LEU A 534 0.23 4.25 12.09
C LEU A 534 1.63 4.90 12.16
N LYS A 535 2.17 5.11 13.36
CA LYS A 535 3.55 5.60 13.54
C LYS A 535 4.58 4.62 12.97
N LEU A 536 4.40 3.31 13.23
CA LEU A 536 5.25 2.27 12.63
C LEU A 536 5.09 2.23 11.11
N ALA A 537 3.85 2.24 10.59
CA ALA A 537 3.61 2.25 9.15
C ALA A 537 4.31 3.45 8.49
N ARG A 538 4.19 4.66 9.04
CA ARG A 538 4.89 5.87 8.57
C ARG A 538 6.40 5.65 8.47
N ASP A 539 7.03 5.08 9.51
CA ASP A 539 8.47 4.85 9.52
C ASP A 539 8.92 3.88 8.43
N LEU A 540 8.09 2.87 8.14
CA LEU A 540 8.32 1.91 7.06
C LEU A 540 8.10 2.55 5.68
N TYR A 541 7.07 3.39 5.52
CA TYR A 541 6.88 4.22 4.33
C TYR A 541 8.10 5.11 4.07
N LYS A 542 8.62 5.76 5.11
CA LYS A 542 9.81 6.60 5.04
C LYS A 542 11.04 5.81 4.57
N ALA A 543 11.32 4.68 5.24
CA ALA A 543 12.46 3.85 4.90
C ALA A 543 12.40 3.33 3.46
N GLU A 544 11.22 2.93 2.99
CA GLU A 544 11.02 2.45 1.62
C GLU A 544 11.10 3.59 0.58
N ILE A 545 10.50 4.75 0.83
CA ILE A 545 10.59 5.89 -0.09
C ILE A 545 12.02 6.39 -0.19
N GLU A 546 12.74 6.53 0.94
CA GLU A 546 14.16 6.88 0.93
C GLU A 546 14.97 5.85 0.13
N ALA A 547 14.61 4.56 0.18
CA ALA A 547 15.19 3.49 -0.65
C ALA A 547 15.12 3.78 -2.15
N VAL A 548 13.93 4.17 -2.62
CA VAL A 548 13.75 4.60 -4.00
C VAL A 548 14.49 5.91 -4.28
N GLN A 549 14.49 6.84 -3.32
CA GLN A 549 15.05 8.18 -3.53
C GLN A 549 16.56 8.20 -3.73
N ARG A 550 17.33 7.28 -3.12
CA ARG A 550 18.79 7.20 -3.40
C ARG A 550 19.12 6.46 -4.70
N SER A 551 18.14 5.74 -5.27
CA SER A 551 18.34 4.94 -6.47
C SER A 551 18.28 5.83 -7.72
N ASN A 552 19.44 6.29 -8.17
CA ASN A 552 19.54 7.08 -9.39
C ASN A 552 19.05 6.33 -10.63
N ALA A 553 19.16 5.01 -10.76
CA ALA A 553 18.59 4.30 -11.92
C ALA A 553 17.05 4.17 -11.88
N VAL A 554 16.38 4.69 -10.84
CA VAL A 554 14.92 4.71 -10.72
C VAL A 554 14.37 6.09 -11.06
N SER A 555 13.28 6.11 -11.83
CA SER A 555 12.56 7.30 -12.29
C SER A 555 11.28 7.59 -11.51
N GLY A 556 10.89 6.75 -10.56
CA GLY A 556 9.80 7.07 -9.63
C GLY A 556 9.33 5.90 -8.80
N TYR A 557 8.26 6.14 -8.05
CA TYR A 557 7.49 5.13 -7.34
C TYR A 557 5.99 5.41 -7.41
N GLN A 558 5.22 4.37 -7.14
CA GLN A 558 3.78 4.45 -6.94
C GLN A 558 3.44 3.80 -5.60
N LEU A 559 2.87 4.57 -4.66
CA LEU A 559 2.33 4.02 -3.42
C LEU A 559 1.11 3.15 -3.75
N LEU A 560 0.96 1.99 -3.10
CA LEU A 560 -0.27 1.17 -3.20
C LEU A 560 -1.54 2.02 -2.93
N GLY A 561 -1.42 3.00 -2.05
CA GLY A 561 -2.42 4.03 -1.85
C GLY A 561 -2.02 4.99 -0.74
N LEU A 562 -2.32 6.27 -0.91
CA LEU A 562 -2.31 7.25 0.17
C LEU A 562 -3.61 7.18 1.00
N GLN A 563 -4.70 6.75 0.36
CA GLN A 563 -6.04 6.54 0.93
C GLN A 563 -6.25 5.06 1.26
N ASP A 564 -6.95 4.77 2.36
CA ASP A 564 -7.38 3.40 2.69
C ASP A 564 -8.27 2.79 1.60
N TYR A 565 -7.98 1.53 1.26
CA TYR A 565 -8.67 0.77 0.24
C TYR A 565 -9.66 -0.22 0.88
N PRO A 566 -10.98 -0.04 0.71
CA PRO A 566 -11.98 -0.90 1.36
C PRO A 566 -12.19 -2.24 0.68
N GLY A 567 -11.65 -2.40 -0.53
CA GLY A 567 -11.74 -3.61 -1.33
C GLY A 567 -10.78 -4.72 -0.89
N GLN A 568 -10.78 -5.83 -1.64
CA GLN A 568 -9.90 -7.00 -1.43
C GLN A 568 -9.73 -7.40 0.04
N ASN A 569 -10.85 -7.58 0.73
CA ASN A 569 -10.84 -7.93 2.15
C ASN A 569 -10.29 -6.85 3.10
N THR A 570 -10.47 -5.57 2.72
CA THR A 570 -10.06 -4.38 3.46
C THR A 570 -8.53 -4.27 3.61
N ALA A 571 -7.98 -3.19 3.07
CA ALA A 571 -6.56 -2.85 3.11
C ALA A 571 -6.36 -1.47 3.75
N THR A 572 -5.96 -1.48 5.02
CA THR A 572 -5.77 -0.27 5.85
C THR A 572 -4.34 0.27 5.76
N VAL A 573 -3.78 0.28 4.56
CA VAL A 573 -2.40 0.72 4.28
C VAL A 573 -2.27 2.24 4.18
N GLY A 574 -3.36 2.95 3.90
CA GLY A 574 -3.33 4.38 3.65
C GLY A 574 -2.97 5.18 4.89
N LEU A 575 -2.26 6.29 4.71
CA LEU A 575 -2.09 7.31 5.76
C LEU A 575 -3.36 8.16 5.94
N LEU A 576 -4.25 8.14 4.94
CA LEU A 576 -5.54 8.82 4.94
C LEU A 576 -6.69 7.81 5.04
N ASP A 577 -7.79 8.22 5.65
CA ASP A 577 -9.05 7.48 5.65
C ASP A 577 -9.68 7.46 4.24
N SER A 578 -10.74 6.67 4.04
CA SER A 578 -11.46 6.60 2.75
C SER A 578 -12.15 7.90 2.33
N PHE A 579 -12.06 8.99 3.10
CA PHE A 579 -12.56 10.33 2.73
C PHE A 579 -11.41 11.33 2.47
N TRP A 580 -10.18 10.85 2.27
CA TRP A 580 -8.98 11.67 2.05
C TRP A 580 -8.61 12.56 3.25
N GLN A 581 -9.05 12.20 4.46
CA GLN A 581 -8.67 12.89 5.69
C GLN A 581 -7.51 12.19 6.38
N ASP A 582 -6.63 12.96 7.03
CA ASP A 582 -5.51 12.36 7.78
C ASP A 582 -6.07 11.50 8.91
N LYS A 583 -5.58 10.25 9.03
CA LYS A 583 -5.92 9.38 10.15
C LYS A 583 -5.45 9.95 11.49
N GLN A 584 -4.41 10.78 11.46
CA GLN A 584 -3.87 11.50 12.60
C GLN A 584 -3.37 12.89 12.16
N ALA A 585 -3.55 13.89 13.01
CA ALA A 585 -3.06 15.25 12.73
C ALA A 585 -1.53 15.26 12.49
N GLY A 586 -1.09 16.06 11.53
CA GLY A 586 0.34 16.25 11.21
C GLY A 586 0.95 15.26 10.23
N LEU A 587 0.22 14.23 9.77
CA LEU A 587 0.73 13.25 8.79
C LEU A 587 1.22 13.89 7.49
N THR A 588 0.52 14.91 7.00
CA THR A 588 0.93 15.62 5.78
C THR A 588 2.31 16.27 5.92
N ASP A 589 2.61 16.88 7.06
CA ASP A 589 3.90 17.54 7.29
C ASP A 589 5.01 16.51 7.52
N MET A 590 4.72 15.41 8.24
CA MET A 590 5.66 14.31 8.41
C MET A 590 6.01 13.63 7.08
N MET A 591 5.04 13.43 6.19
CA MET A 591 5.28 12.83 4.87
C MET A 591 6.23 13.69 4.01
N LYS A 592 6.15 15.01 4.14
CA LYS A 592 7.01 15.97 3.40
C LYS A 592 8.48 15.90 3.78
N GLU A 593 8.84 15.25 4.87
CA GLU A 593 10.25 15.06 5.24
C GLU A 593 10.98 14.16 4.22
N PHE A 594 10.28 13.12 3.72
CA PHE A 594 10.85 12.11 2.83
C PHE A 594 10.19 12.05 1.44
N CYS A 595 9.06 12.75 1.26
CA CYS A 595 8.37 12.91 -0.02
C CYS A 595 8.17 14.40 -0.33
N ASN A 596 9.11 15.01 -1.05
CA ASN A 596 9.09 16.43 -1.40
C ASN A 596 9.91 16.69 -2.67
N ASP A 597 9.96 17.96 -3.11
CA ASP A 597 10.79 18.38 -4.25
C ASP A 597 12.28 18.35 -3.92
N VAL A 598 12.67 18.65 -2.68
CA VAL A 598 14.03 18.47 -2.17
C VAL A 598 13.95 17.62 -0.91
N VAL A 599 14.64 16.49 -0.92
CA VAL A 599 14.62 15.52 0.17
C VAL A 599 16.03 15.36 0.73
N PRO A 600 16.32 15.91 1.92
CA PRO A 600 17.53 15.58 2.66
C PRO A 600 17.50 14.11 3.06
N ILE A 601 18.63 13.41 2.87
CA ILE A 601 18.76 11.98 3.16
C ILE A 601 20.05 11.77 3.95
N ILE A 602 20.00 10.89 4.94
CA ILE A 602 21.17 10.45 5.66
C ILE A 602 21.33 8.95 5.50
N GLU A 603 22.57 8.53 5.25
CA GLU A 603 22.94 7.13 5.20
C GLU A 603 23.72 6.72 6.44
N LEU A 604 23.18 5.73 7.13
CA LEU A 604 23.69 5.07 8.32
C LEU A 604 23.69 3.57 8.04
N GLU A 605 24.79 2.89 8.38
CA GLU A 605 24.88 1.43 8.30
C GLU A 605 23.98 0.75 9.34
N ARG A 606 23.78 1.40 10.49
CA ARG A 606 22.93 0.93 11.59
C ARG A 606 22.30 2.10 12.32
N ARG A 607 21.25 1.85 13.11
CA ARG A 607 20.56 2.87 13.92
C ARG A 607 20.91 2.83 15.41
N ILE A 608 21.52 1.75 15.88
CA ILE A 608 21.83 1.51 17.28
C ILE A 608 23.35 1.49 17.43
N PHE A 609 23.85 2.35 18.31
CA PHE A 609 25.28 2.58 18.55
C PHE A 609 25.62 2.39 20.02
N LEU A 610 26.87 2.05 20.30
CA LEU A 610 27.43 2.15 21.65
C LEU A 610 27.94 3.57 21.88
N LYS A 611 27.84 4.08 23.11
CA LYS A 611 28.24 5.44 23.49
C LYS A 611 29.67 5.80 23.12
N GLN A 612 30.59 4.82 23.17
CA GLN A 612 32.00 4.97 22.80
C GLN A 612 32.27 4.94 21.29
N GLU A 613 31.29 4.56 20.48
CA GLU A 613 31.46 4.47 19.03
C GLU A 613 31.37 5.85 18.36
N THR A 614 31.98 5.92 17.18
CA THR A 614 31.82 7.06 16.29
C THR A 614 30.70 6.75 15.30
N ILE A 615 29.73 7.66 15.20
CA ILE A 615 28.65 7.60 14.23
C ILE A 615 29.20 8.08 12.88
N SER A 616 29.39 7.14 11.96
CA SER A 616 29.73 7.43 10.57
C SER A 616 28.45 7.59 9.75
N CYS A 617 28.32 8.70 9.03
CA CYS A 617 27.16 8.96 8.19
C CYS A 617 27.53 9.70 6.89
N ARG A 618 26.75 9.45 5.83
CA ARG A 618 26.80 10.25 4.61
C ARG A 618 25.56 11.14 4.55
N LEU A 619 25.80 12.44 4.50
CA LEU A 619 24.76 13.44 4.27
C LEU A 619 24.54 13.55 2.77
N ALA A 620 23.30 13.42 2.36
CA ALA A 620 22.92 13.38 0.96
C ALA A 620 21.61 14.14 0.72
N VAL A 621 21.29 14.33 -0.55
CA VAL A 621 20.06 14.98 -0.96
C VAL A 621 19.63 14.47 -2.32
N ARG A 622 18.31 14.40 -2.52
CA ARG A 622 17.72 14.39 -3.84
C ARG A 622 17.07 15.74 -4.12
N ASN A 623 17.41 16.36 -5.25
CA ASN A 623 16.81 17.61 -5.70
C ASN A 623 16.02 17.38 -7.00
N ASP A 624 14.71 17.24 -6.89
CA ASP A 624 13.78 17.05 -8.01
C ASP A 624 13.18 18.37 -8.54
N LEU A 625 13.67 19.53 -8.06
CA LEU A 625 13.35 20.81 -8.70
C LEU A 625 13.82 20.81 -10.15
N PHE A 626 13.35 21.76 -10.96
CA PHE A 626 13.80 21.90 -12.36
C PHE A 626 15.04 22.80 -12.48
N GLU A 627 15.73 23.03 -11.36
CA GLU A 627 16.92 23.85 -11.25
C GLU A 627 17.89 23.30 -10.19
N SER A 628 19.18 23.60 -10.35
CA SER A 628 20.18 23.32 -9.32
C SER A 628 20.18 24.43 -8.28
N LEU A 629 20.29 24.07 -7.00
CA LEU A 629 20.38 25.02 -5.90
C LEU A 629 21.85 25.28 -5.58
N ASN A 630 22.34 26.49 -5.83
CA ASN A 630 23.71 26.88 -5.54
C ASN A 630 23.80 27.52 -4.15
N GLN A 631 24.85 27.18 -3.38
CA GLN A 631 25.07 27.73 -2.03
C GLN A 631 23.89 27.49 -1.07
N ALA A 632 23.21 26.34 -1.19
CA ALA A 632 22.21 25.93 -0.21
C ALA A 632 22.88 25.76 1.15
N ARG A 633 22.28 26.32 2.21
CA ARG A 633 22.80 26.16 3.57
C ARG A 633 22.30 24.82 4.10
N VAL A 634 23.23 24.00 4.55
CA VAL A 634 22.94 22.68 5.10
C VAL A 634 23.33 22.69 6.58
N THR A 635 22.41 22.27 7.43
CA THR A 635 22.62 22.13 8.87
C THR A 635 22.29 20.69 9.25
N MET A 636 23.22 20.01 9.89
CA MET A 636 22.99 18.70 10.49
C MET A 636 23.11 18.85 12.02
N THR A 637 22.15 18.30 12.75
CA THR A 637 22.13 18.30 14.21
C THR A 637 21.91 16.89 14.76
N ILE A 638 22.51 16.61 15.91
CA ILE A 638 22.15 15.48 16.77
C ILE A 638 21.65 16.07 18.09
N THR A 639 20.46 15.68 18.51
CA THR A 639 19.84 16.15 19.74
C THR A 639 19.40 15.00 20.64
N HIS A 640 19.45 15.24 21.95
CA HIS A 640 18.86 14.39 22.99
C HIS A 640 18.10 15.31 23.93
N ASP A 641 16.81 15.06 24.18
CA ASP A 641 15.94 15.93 24.98
C ASP A 641 16.08 17.43 24.66
N GLN A 642 16.02 17.78 23.36
CA GLN A 642 16.21 19.14 22.83
C GLN A 642 17.61 19.74 23.03
N THR A 643 18.52 19.05 23.73
CA THR A 643 19.91 19.45 23.91
C THR A 643 20.70 19.05 22.66
N VAL A 644 21.40 20.03 22.07
CA VAL A 644 22.27 19.80 20.91
C VAL A 644 23.55 19.10 21.36
N LEU A 645 23.72 17.85 20.97
CA LEU A 645 24.93 17.05 21.20
C LEU A 645 26.00 17.34 20.14
N PHE A 646 25.55 17.57 18.91
CA PHE A 646 26.41 17.89 17.78
C PHE A 646 25.66 18.79 16.79
N GLN A 647 26.38 19.71 16.16
CA GLN A 647 25.88 20.51 15.05
C GLN A 647 27.02 20.81 14.07
N ASP A 648 26.71 20.66 12.79
CA ASP A 648 27.58 21.06 11.69
C ASP A 648 26.78 21.87 10.67
N GLN A 649 27.38 22.93 10.14
CA GLN A 649 26.74 23.82 9.17
C GLN A 649 27.72 24.15 8.03
N PHE A 650 27.26 23.97 6.79
CA PHE A 650 28.06 24.23 5.59
C PHE A 650 27.17 24.68 4.43
N THR A 651 27.78 25.01 3.28
CA THR A 651 27.04 25.26 2.04
C THR A 651 27.36 24.19 1.00
N ALA A 652 26.36 23.84 0.19
CA ALA A 652 26.49 22.85 -0.87
C ALA A 652 25.79 23.30 -2.16
N THR A 653 26.22 22.71 -3.28
CA THR A 653 25.48 22.81 -4.56
C THR A 653 24.68 21.53 -4.74
N LEU A 654 23.38 21.67 -4.95
CA LEU A 654 22.43 20.57 -5.10
C LEU A 654 22.04 20.44 -6.56
N ASN A 655 22.61 19.46 -7.25
CA ASN A 655 22.38 19.29 -8.68
C ASN A 655 20.96 18.82 -8.97
N GLN A 656 20.39 19.34 -10.05
CA GLN A 656 19.07 18.96 -10.52
C GLN A 656 18.97 17.45 -10.85
N GLY A 657 17.91 16.81 -10.39
CA GLY A 657 17.42 15.50 -10.82
C GLY A 657 18.11 14.29 -10.20
N ASN A 658 19.18 14.46 -9.43
CA ASN A 658 19.99 13.36 -8.93
C ASN A 658 19.98 13.26 -7.41
N TYR A 659 20.04 12.03 -6.93
CA TYR A 659 20.58 11.73 -5.63
C TYR A 659 22.09 12.02 -5.63
N GLN A 660 22.56 12.73 -4.61
CA GLN A 660 23.98 13.01 -4.43
C GLN A 660 24.38 13.07 -2.94
N VAL A 661 25.51 12.44 -2.62
CA VAL A 661 26.19 12.65 -1.34
C VAL A 661 26.84 14.03 -1.37
N ILE A 662 26.56 14.84 -0.35
CA ILE A 662 27.08 16.22 -0.21
C ILE A 662 28.18 16.34 0.83
N LYS A 663 28.21 15.44 1.82
CA LYS A 663 29.27 15.41 2.85
C LYS A 663 29.31 14.03 3.52
N GLU A 664 30.50 13.59 3.88
CA GLU A 664 30.69 12.45 4.79
C GLU A 664 31.16 12.97 6.15
N LEU A 665 30.61 12.40 7.23
CA LEU A 665 30.90 12.81 8.59
C LEU A 665 31.14 11.60 9.49
N SER A 666 32.01 11.80 10.47
CA SER A 666 32.25 10.88 11.58
C SER A 666 32.14 11.68 12.88
N VAL A 667 31.14 11.36 13.70
CA VAL A 667 30.76 12.14 14.88
C VAL A 667 30.86 11.27 16.13
N SER A 668 31.55 11.76 17.16
CA SER A 668 31.49 11.18 18.50
C SER A 668 30.67 12.10 19.41
N ILE A 669 29.68 11.53 20.10
CA ILE A 669 28.79 12.23 21.04
C ILE A 669 29.05 11.83 22.50
N MET A 670 30.08 11.01 22.74
CA MET A 670 30.38 10.41 24.04
C MET A 670 30.53 11.44 25.16
N ALA A 671 31.18 12.57 24.88
CA ALA A 671 31.46 13.60 25.89
C ALA A 671 30.24 14.50 26.19
N GLN A 672 29.24 14.50 25.31
CA GLN A 672 28.08 15.38 25.37
C GLN A 672 26.85 14.67 25.92
N LEU A 673 26.68 13.37 25.61
CA LEU A 673 25.59 12.56 26.14
C LEU A 673 25.93 12.07 27.55
N ASN A 674 25.54 12.86 28.54
CA ASN A 674 25.77 12.55 29.96
C ASN A 674 24.44 12.37 30.70
N ASN A 675 23.93 11.14 30.67
CA ASN A 675 22.76 10.68 31.40
C ASN A 675 23.02 9.30 32.01
N ASP A 676 22.09 8.86 32.87
CA ASP A 676 22.13 7.56 33.54
C ASP A 676 21.31 6.48 32.78
N ALA A 677 20.84 6.78 31.55
CA ALA A 677 20.04 5.85 30.76
C ALA A 677 20.91 4.74 30.14
N TYR A 678 20.39 3.51 30.14
CA TYR A 678 21.00 2.37 29.46
C TYR A 678 20.88 2.47 27.94
N LEU A 679 19.75 3.02 27.47
CA LEU A 679 19.52 3.34 26.07
C LEU A 679 18.94 4.75 25.96
N SER A 680 19.65 5.64 25.27
CA SER A 680 19.19 6.99 24.97
C SER A 680 18.66 7.08 23.53
N MET A 681 17.55 7.77 23.34
CA MET A 681 16.96 8.05 22.04
C MET A 681 17.38 9.44 21.57
N CYS A 682 18.16 9.50 20.50
CA CYS A 682 18.64 10.76 19.92
C CYS A 682 17.99 11.01 18.56
N THR A 683 17.66 12.26 18.28
CA THR A 683 17.16 12.68 16.96
C THR A 683 18.30 13.28 16.15
N LEU A 684 18.52 12.70 14.97
CA LEU A 684 19.41 13.22 13.94
C LEU A 684 18.58 13.98 12.92
N GLU A 685 18.80 15.29 12.75
CA GLU A 685 18.09 16.12 11.77
C GLU A 685 19.04 16.66 10.70
N LEU A 686 18.58 16.70 9.45
CA LEU A 686 19.24 17.34 8.32
C LEU A 686 18.29 18.36 7.68
N CYS A 687 18.65 19.63 7.77
CA CYS A 687 17.92 20.73 7.17
C CYS A 687 18.71 21.39 6.04
N ILE A 688 18.01 21.69 4.96
CA ILE A 688 18.51 22.38 3.77
C ILE A 688 17.69 23.65 3.56
N GLU A 689 18.33 24.81 3.71
CA GLU A 689 17.73 26.12 3.43
C GLU A 689 18.19 26.63 2.06
N ALA A 690 17.24 26.84 1.15
CA ALA A 690 17.48 27.41 -0.17
C ALA A 690 16.25 28.16 -0.66
N ASN A 691 16.44 29.25 -1.43
CA ASN A 691 15.34 30.02 -2.03
C ASN A 691 14.21 30.43 -1.05
N LYS A 692 14.55 30.73 0.21
CA LYS A 692 13.60 31.04 1.31
C LYS A 692 12.66 29.88 1.70
N GLN A 693 13.00 28.66 1.30
CA GLN A 693 12.35 27.44 1.74
C GLN A 693 13.31 26.65 2.61
N SER A 694 12.75 25.88 3.54
CA SER A 694 13.48 24.93 4.38
C SER A 694 12.95 23.53 4.10
N TYR A 695 13.87 22.61 3.87
CA TYR A 695 13.59 21.19 3.66
C TYR A 695 14.32 20.44 4.76
N CYS A 696 13.57 19.82 5.68
CA CYS A 696 14.13 19.11 6.82
C CYS A 696 13.66 17.66 6.81
N ASN A 697 14.54 16.77 7.24
CA ASN A 697 14.25 15.36 7.48
C ASN A 697 14.98 14.92 8.75
N HIS A 698 14.39 13.99 9.50
CA HIS A 698 14.96 13.51 10.75
C HIS A 698 14.93 11.98 10.91
N TRP A 699 15.86 11.43 11.69
CA TRP A 699 15.93 10.00 11.98
C TRP A 699 16.17 9.81 13.47
N GLN A 700 15.48 8.83 14.06
CA GLN A 700 15.82 8.37 15.40
C GLN A 700 17.01 7.41 15.32
N ILE A 701 17.95 7.61 16.23
CA ILE A 701 19.06 6.70 16.52
C ILE A 701 19.07 6.40 18.02
N TRP A 702 19.60 5.25 18.40
CA TRP A 702 19.69 4.84 19.80
C TRP A 702 21.14 4.65 20.21
N VAL A 703 21.46 5.10 21.41
CA VAL A 703 22.82 5.08 21.95
C VAL A 703 22.81 4.33 23.27
N ALA A 704 23.45 3.16 23.28
CA ALA A 704 23.55 2.30 24.45
C ALA A 704 24.83 2.60 25.25
N ASP A 705 24.71 2.71 26.57
CA ASP A 705 25.86 2.84 27.47
C ASP A 705 26.17 1.50 28.15
N GLN A 706 27.03 0.70 27.53
CA GLN A 706 27.43 -0.60 28.09
C GLN A 706 28.13 -0.49 29.45
N SER A 707 28.70 0.66 29.79
CA SER A 707 29.42 0.82 31.06
C SER A 707 28.49 0.85 32.27
N THR A 708 27.19 1.14 32.07
CA THR A 708 26.20 1.22 33.14
C THR A 708 25.43 -0.09 33.32
N PHE A 709 25.51 -1.04 32.39
CA PHE A 709 24.70 -2.27 32.40
C PHE A 709 24.81 -3.03 33.72
N CYS A 710 23.67 -3.25 34.37
CA CYS A 710 23.57 -3.91 35.67
C CYS A 710 23.10 -5.36 35.54
N HIS A 711 23.42 -6.18 36.54
CA HIS A 711 23.01 -7.60 36.58
C HIS A 711 21.82 -7.85 37.52
N GLY A 712 21.32 -6.81 38.20
CA GLY A 712 20.24 -6.90 39.20
C GLY A 712 20.55 -7.81 40.40
N HIS A 713 19.71 -7.71 41.43
CA HIS A 713 19.63 -8.63 42.56
C HIS A 713 18.29 -9.38 42.60
N THR A 714 17.29 -8.93 41.83
CA THR A 714 15.99 -9.60 41.70
C THR A 714 16.14 -11.05 41.26
N ARG A 715 15.39 -11.94 41.92
CA ARG A 715 15.39 -13.37 41.63
C ARG A 715 14.65 -13.64 40.32
N LEU A 716 15.40 -14.14 39.34
CA LEU A 716 14.90 -14.55 38.03
C LEU A 716 14.35 -15.98 38.10
N PHE A 717 13.13 -16.15 37.62
CA PHE A 717 12.48 -17.45 37.45
C PHE A 717 12.37 -17.73 35.95
N VAL A 718 13.35 -18.45 35.43
CA VAL A 718 13.47 -18.86 34.03
C VAL A 718 13.32 -20.37 33.96
N ASP A 719 12.45 -20.85 33.08
CA ASP A 719 12.03 -22.26 32.99
C ASP A 719 11.37 -22.82 34.26
N ASP A 720 11.21 -21.99 35.31
CA ASP A 720 10.57 -22.31 36.59
C ASP A 720 9.09 -21.93 36.53
N TRP A 721 8.40 -22.55 35.56
CA TRP A 721 6.96 -22.47 35.30
C TRP A 721 6.14 -22.38 36.58
N ALA A 722 5.32 -21.33 36.77
CA ALA A 722 4.37 -21.12 37.88
C ALA A 722 4.56 -22.11 39.05
N SER A 723 5.76 -22.08 39.62
CA SER A 723 6.27 -23.24 40.35
C SER A 723 5.97 -23.08 41.83
N PRO A 724 6.03 -24.17 42.60
CA PRO A 724 6.01 -24.04 44.06
C PRO A 724 7.11 -23.10 44.60
N ALA A 725 8.24 -22.94 43.88
CA ALA A 725 9.31 -22.03 44.28
C ALA A 725 8.95 -20.57 44.02
N LEU A 726 8.32 -20.26 42.89
CA LEU A 726 7.78 -18.93 42.58
C LEU A 726 6.64 -18.56 43.53
N GLU A 727 5.68 -19.47 43.75
CA GLU A 727 4.57 -19.29 44.71
C GLU A 727 5.10 -18.96 46.10
N ALA A 728 6.04 -19.78 46.61
CA ALA A 728 6.62 -19.56 47.93
C ALA A 728 7.41 -18.24 48.03
N ALA A 729 8.05 -17.78 46.95
CA ALA A 729 8.73 -16.48 46.91
C ALA A 729 7.74 -15.32 47.01
N LEU A 730 6.64 -15.39 46.26
CA LEU A 730 5.59 -14.38 46.29
C LEU A 730 4.89 -14.34 47.67
N GLU A 731 4.66 -15.50 48.30
CA GLU A 731 4.13 -15.60 49.68
C GLU A 731 5.05 -14.94 50.72
N ARG A 732 6.38 -14.94 50.49
CA ARG A 732 7.36 -14.24 51.35
C ARG A 732 7.44 -12.74 51.09
N GLY A 733 6.66 -12.22 50.12
CA GLY A 733 6.70 -10.81 49.75
C GLY A 733 7.87 -10.43 48.86
N GLU A 734 8.50 -11.40 48.20
CA GLU A 734 9.62 -11.15 47.29
C GLU A 734 9.15 -10.46 45.99
N ARG A 735 10.11 -9.83 45.31
CA ARG A 735 9.97 -9.29 43.96
C ARG A 735 10.47 -10.36 42.98
N CYS A 736 9.64 -10.74 42.02
CA CYS A 736 9.92 -11.86 41.13
C CYS A 736 9.71 -11.47 39.67
N LEU A 737 10.55 -12.04 38.80
CA LEU A 737 10.40 -11.96 37.35
C LEU A 737 10.20 -13.36 36.79
N LEU A 738 9.07 -13.56 36.10
CA LEU A 738 8.75 -14.76 35.35
C LEU A 738 8.99 -14.48 33.86
N GLN A 739 9.98 -15.17 33.28
CA GLN A 739 10.16 -15.20 31.84
C GLN A 739 9.28 -16.32 31.25
N VAL A 740 8.40 -15.98 30.31
CA VAL A 740 7.53 -16.94 29.64
C VAL A 740 8.38 -17.85 28.74
N ASN A 741 8.30 -19.17 28.98
CA ASN A 741 8.90 -20.17 28.13
C ASN A 741 7.82 -20.73 27.17
N PRO A 742 7.89 -20.44 25.85
CA PRO A 742 6.92 -20.94 24.87
C PRO A 742 6.84 -22.46 24.77
N THR A 743 7.89 -23.23 25.11
CA THR A 743 7.82 -24.71 25.13
C THR A 743 6.97 -25.27 26.27
N LEU A 744 6.73 -24.47 27.32
CA LEU A 744 6.01 -24.90 28.52
C LEU A 744 4.65 -24.21 28.67
N THR A 745 4.38 -23.19 27.85
CA THR A 745 3.23 -22.30 27.96
C THR A 745 2.28 -22.46 26.77
N LYS A 746 1.02 -22.83 27.04
CA LYS A 746 -0.04 -22.82 26.01
C LYS A 746 -0.41 -21.39 25.61
N ASN A 747 -0.92 -21.24 24.39
CA ASN A 747 -1.48 -19.98 23.88
C ASN A 747 -0.49 -18.81 23.81
N VAL A 748 0.81 -19.09 23.60
CA VAL A 748 1.81 -18.06 23.24
C VAL A 748 1.80 -17.80 21.73
N LYS A 749 2.32 -16.64 21.30
CA LYS A 749 2.45 -16.26 19.88
C LYS A 749 3.81 -15.61 19.68
N ALA A 750 4.49 -15.94 18.58
CA ALA A 750 5.74 -15.27 18.19
C ALA A 750 5.56 -13.75 18.13
N GLY A 751 6.59 -13.01 18.52
CA GLY A 751 6.60 -11.57 18.27
C GLY A 751 7.05 -11.24 16.85
N HIS A 752 6.42 -10.22 16.28
CA HIS A 752 6.72 -9.73 14.93
C HIS A 752 6.90 -8.21 14.98
N PHE A 753 7.96 -7.72 14.33
CA PHE A 753 8.20 -6.28 14.20
C PHE A 753 7.38 -5.67 13.07
N PHE A 754 7.37 -6.31 11.90
CA PHE A 754 6.68 -5.78 10.73
C PHE A 754 5.17 -5.95 10.87
N PRO A 755 4.38 -4.94 10.47
CA PRO A 755 2.94 -5.05 10.45
C PRO A 755 2.48 -6.02 9.35
N VAL A 756 1.24 -6.47 9.47
CA VAL A 756 0.54 -7.21 8.41
C VAL A 756 0.79 -6.60 7.03
N PHE A 757 1.17 -7.45 6.08
CA PHE A 757 1.28 -7.09 4.68
C PHE A 757 -0.11 -6.87 4.06
N TRP A 758 -0.38 -5.64 3.63
CA TRP A 758 -1.56 -5.24 2.83
C TRP A 758 -2.93 -5.46 3.50
N SER A 759 -3.36 -6.71 3.68
CA SER A 759 -4.62 -7.10 4.32
C SER A 759 -4.46 -8.44 5.06
N PRO A 760 -4.85 -8.52 6.35
CA PRO A 760 -4.76 -9.76 7.12
C PRO A 760 -5.71 -10.85 6.61
N VAL A 761 -6.71 -10.49 5.81
CA VAL A 761 -7.76 -11.41 5.36
C VAL A 761 -7.55 -11.86 3.92
N PHE A 762 -6.96 -11.00 3.08
CA PHE A 762 -6.60 -11.38 1.71
C PHE A 762 -5.43 -12.37 1.68
N PHE A 763 -4.40 -12.13 2.51
CA PHE A 763 -3.21 -12.98 2.60
C PHE A 763 -3.23 -13.97 3.78
N ASP A 764 -4.36 -14.10 4.49
CA ASP A 764 -4.55 -14.99 5.65
C ASP A 764 -3.41 -14.87 6.69
N SER A 765 -3.27 -13.68 7.28
CA SER A 765 -2.27 -13.39 8.31
C SER A 765 -2.93 -13.16 9.67
N LYS A 766 -2.30 -13.74 10.70
CA LYS A 766 -2.62 -13.50 12.11
C LYS A 766 -1.69 -12.49 12.75
N ASP A 767 -0.78 -11.89 11.99
CA ASP A 767 0.25 -11.00 12.51
C ASP A 767 -0.37 -9.72 13.08
N ASP A 768 0.40 -9.07 13.94
CA ASP A 768 -0.02 -7.82 14.58
C ASP A 768 0.31 -6.63 13.65
N CYS A 769 -0.28 -5.47 13.92
CA CYS A 769 0.00 -4.22 13.18
C CYS A 769 1.11 -3.38 13.83
N GLY A 770 1.83 -3.94 14.80
CA GLY A 770 2.86 -3.26 15.58
C GLY A 770 2.69 -3.53 17.08
N VAL A 771 3.29 -2.67 17.91
CA VAL A 771 3.15 -2.74 19.37
C VAL A 771 2.89 -1.37 19.97
N SER A 772 2.14 -1.34 21.06
CA SER A 772 1.97 -0.15 21.87
C SER A 772 2.67 -0.29 23.22
N ILE A 773 3.23 0.83 23.67
CA ILE A 773 4.13 0.91 24.81
C ILE A 773 3.64 2.00 25.75
N ALA A 774 3.50 1.67 27.03
CA ALA A 774 3.22 2.65 28.08
C ALA A 774 4.48 3.46 28.39
N ASN A 775 4.95 4.32 27.48
CA ASN A 775 6.26 4.98 27.56
C ASN A 775 6.47 5.92 28.76
N GLN A 776 5.41 6.26 29.50
CA GLN A 776 5.48 7.00 30.76
C GLN A 776 5.72 6.09 31.99
N HIS A 777 5.75 4.77 31.80
CA HIS A 777 6.01 3.80 32.86
C HIS A 777 7.45 3.96 33.40
N PRO A 778 7.69 3.84 34.73
CA PRO A 778 9.02 4.08 35.32
C PRO A 778 10.15 3.25 34.71
N LEU A 779 9.86 2.05 34.20
CA LEU A 779 10.79 1.22 33.42
C LEU A 779 11.51 1.98 32.29
N PHE A 780 10.82 2.93 31.64
CA PHE A 780 11.35 3.63 30.47
C PHE A 780 12.13 4.91 30.82
N GLN A 781 12.37 5.18 32.11
CA GLN A 781 13.26 6.27 32.53
C GLN A 781 14.72 6.00 32.16
N THR A 782 15.14 4.73 32.12
CA THR A 782 16.50 4.31 31.75
C THR A 782 16.56 3.55 30.43
N PHE A 783 15.41 3.30 29.80
CA PHE A 783 15.28 2.79 28.43
C PHE A 783 14.34 3.69 27.65
N GLU A 784 14.89 4.74 27.04
CA GLU A 784 14.09 5.76 26.37
C GLU A 784 13.38 5.18 25.13
N THR A 785 12.07 5.43 25.04
CA THR A 785 11.24 4.93 23.95
C THR A 785 10.02 5.81 23.72
N ASP A 786 9.49 5.77 22.50
CA ASP A 786 8.16 6.27 22.18
C ASP A 786 7.06 5.30 22.65
N ASP A 787 5.80 5.73 22.48
CA ASP A 787 4.56 5.00 22.79
C ASP A 787 4.22 3.86 21.79
N TYR A 788 5.11 3.61 20.83
CA TYR A 788 5.01 2.56 19.81
C TYR A 788 6.36 1.85 19.61
N GLY A 789 6.33 0.65 19.05
CA GLY A 789 7.55 -0.09 18.71
C GLY A 789 8.28 0.49 17.50
N SER A 790 9.20 1.43 17.73
CA SER A 790 10.17 1.87 16.71
C SER A 790 11.32 0.86 16.54
N PHE A 791 12.30 1.16 15.69
CA PHE A 791 13.29 0.18 15.20
C PHE A 791 14.14 -0.50 16.29
N GLN A 792 14.34 0.11 17.46
CA GLN A 792 15.03 -0.50 18.61
C GLN A 792 14.30 -1.71 19.18
N TRP A 793 13.00 -1.85 18.92
CA TRP A 793 12.21 -2.97 19.42
C TRP A 793 12.29 -4.21 18.54
N LYS A 794 12.85 -4.13 17.32
CA LYS A 794 12.81 -5.23 16.35
C LYS A 794 13.35 -6.53 16.93
N SER A 795 14.55 -6.49 17.51
CA SER A 795 15.24 -7.67 18.03
C SER A 795 14.53 -8.26 19.25
N LEU A 796 14.11 -7.41 20.19
CA LEU A 796 13.31 -7.81 21.36
C LEU A 796 12.00 -8.49 20.95
N LEU A 797 11.26 -7.91 19.99
CA LEU A 797 9.99 -8.45 19.52
C LEU A 797 10.18 -9.77 18.78
N GLU A 798 11.08 -9.81 17.80
CA GLU A 798 11.31 -11.02 17.01
C GLU A 798 11.94 -12.15 17.86
N GLY A 799 12.69 -11.84 18.92
CA GLY A 799 13.23 -12.82 19.87
C GLY A 799 12.25 -13.21 21.00
N GLY A 800 11.12 -12.51 21.11
CA GLY A 800 10.14 -12.68 22.18
C GLY A 800 8.88 -13.44 21.77
N CYS A 801 8.00 -13.61 22.74
CA CYS A 801 6.63 -14.09 22.52
C CYS A 801 5.63 -13.23 23.29
N SER A 802 4.39 -13.17 22.81
CA SER A 802 3.30 -12.58 23.56
C SER A 802 2.45 -13.67 24.20
N PHE A 803 1.79 -13.35 25.31
CA PHE A 803 0.87 -14.23 26.06
C PHE A 803 -0.47 -13.52 26.30
N ALA A 804 -1.55 -14.27 26.54
CA ALA A 804 -2.89 -13.71 26.75
C ALA A 804 -2.93 -12.83 28.01
N THR A 805 -3.71 -11.74 28.01
CA THR A 805 -3.76 -10.80 29.17
C THR A 805 -5.04 -10.84 29.99
N HIS A 806 -6.14 -11.36 29.42
CA HIS A 806 -7.46 -11.36 30.04
C HIS A 806 -7.89 -9.99 30.64
N GLN A 807 -7.79 -8.91 29.86
CA GLN A 807 -8.15 -7.53 30.25
C GLN A 807 -7.21 -6.84 31.25
N LEU A 808 -6.07 -7.45 31.59
CA LEU A 808 -5.03 -6.76 32.35
C LEU A 808 -4.36 -5.66 31.52
N THR A 809 -4.05 -4.55 32.18
CA THR A 809 -3.24 -3.47 31.61
C THR A 809 -1.82 -3.97 31.41
N SER A 810 -1.32 -3.84 30.18
CA SER A 810 0.03 -4.21 29.80
C SER A 810 0.93 -2.99 29.78
N ILE A 811 2.21 -3.19 30.08
CA ILE A 811 3.26 -2.19 29.85
C ILE A 811 3.61 -2.17 28.37
N ILE A 812 3.70 -3.35 27.75
CA ILE A 812 3.95 -3.54 26.32
C ILE A 812 2.97 -4.58 25.78
N SER A 813 2.21 -4.22 24.75
CA SER A 813 1.22 -5.09 24.12
C SER A 813 1.24 -4.98 22.60
N PRO A 814 1.04 -6.07 21.85
CA PRO A 814 0.81 -5.99 20.42
C PRO A 814 -0.43 -5.15 20.10
N VAL A 815 -0.37 -4.48 18.96
CA VAL A 815 -1.53 -3.89 18.31
C VAL A 815 -2.15 -5.00 17.45
N PRO A 816 -3.31 -5.57 17.82
CA PRO A 816 -3.93 -6.61 17.01
C PRO A 816 -4.28 -6.09 15.62
N ASN A 817 -4.36 -6.97 14.63
CA ASN A 817 -4.97 -6.59 13.36
C ASN A 817 -6.51 -6.51 13.46
N PHE A 818 -7.15 -5.86 12.50
CA PHE A 818 -8.60 -5.59 12.55
C PHE A 818 -9.48 -6.85 12.44
N TYR A 819 -8.92 -7.99 12.02
CA TYR A 819 -9.67 -9.24 11.84
C TYR A 819 -9.45 -10.22 13.00
N ASN A 820 -8.39 -10.03 13.79
CA ASN A 820 -8.04 -10.85 14.93
C ASN A 820 -7.75 -9.98 16.18
N HIS A 821 -8.80 -9.58 16.89
CA HIS A 821 -8.67 -8.88 18.18
C HIS A 821 -8.38 -9.86 19.32
N ASP A 822 -7.15 -10.36 19.38
CA ASP A 822 -6.64 -11.12 20.52
C ASP A 822 -5.89 -10.19 21.48
N GLN A 823 -6.27 -10.19 22.76
CA GLN A 823 -5.67 -9.30 23.75
C GLN A 823 -4.47 -9.99 24.40
N ARG A 824 -3.27 -9.51 24.05
CA ARG A 824 -2.00 -10.12 24.43
C ARG A 824 -1.04 -9.11 25.05
N SER A 825 0.00 -9.59 25.71
CA SER A 825 1.05 -8.79 26.34
C SER A 825 2.42 -9.39 26.03
N TYR A 826 3.41 -8.52 25.90
CA TYR A 826 4.81 -8.90 26.02
C TYR A 826 5.35 -8.63 27.44
N LEU A 827 4.77 -7.67 28.16
CA LEU A 827 5.21 -7.27 29.48
C LEU A 827 4.05 -6.71 30.30
N LEU A 828 3.81 -7.29 31.47
CA LEU A 828 2.86 -6.77 32.47
C LEU A 828 3.32 -7.06 33.89
N GLU A 829 2.80 -6.30 34.84
CA GLU A 829 3.09 -6.45 36.26
C GLU A 829 1.84 -6.58 37.12
N VAL A 830 1.94 -7.42 38.15
CA VAL A 830 0.86 -7.71 39.10
C VAL A 830 1.38 -7.94 40.51
N LYS A 831 0.56 -7.64 41.50
CA LYS A 831 0.77 -8.01 42.90
C LYS A 831 0.10 -9.35 43.17
N VAL A 832 0.81 -10.26 43.83
CA VAL A 832 0.33 -11.61 44.16
C VAL A 832 0.49 -11.84 45.66
N GLY A 833 -0.62 -11.77 46.40
CA GLY A 833 -0.59 -11.75 47.86
C GLY A 833 0.23 -10.57 48.38
N THR A 834 1.31 -10.84 49.12
CA THR A 834 2.26 -9.83 49.60
C THR A 834 3.42 -9.57 48.62
N GLY A 835 3.62 -10.44 47.63
CA GLY A 835 4.70 -10.36 46.65
C GLY A 835 4.34 -9.56 45.41
N LYS A 836 5.35 -9.30 44.57
CA LYS A 836 5.23 -8.54 43.32
C LYS A 836 5.82 -9.35 42.17
N LEU A 837 5.09 -9.45 41.07
CA LEU A 837 5.43 -10.29 39.92
C LEU A 837 5.44 -9.46 38.64
N MET A 838 6.56 -9.51 37.92
CA MET A 838 6.67 -9.11 36.53
C MET A 838 6.60 -10.34 35.64
N ILE A 839 5.81 -10.30 34.58
CA ILE A 839 5.70 -11.37 33.59
C ILE A 839 6.20 -10.83 32.26
N SER A 840 7.27 -11.42 31.73
CA SER A 840 7.93 -11.00 30.49
C SER A 840 7.91 -12.11 29.46
N GLY A 841 7.48 -11.78 28.25
CA GLY A 841 7.58 -12.62 27.07
C GLY A 841 8.91 -12.48 26.31
N PHE A 842 9.75 -11.53 26.71
CA PHE A 842 11.06 -11.30 26.10
C PHE A 842 12.11 -12.28 26.64
N ASP A 843 13.09 -12.64 25.79
CA ASP A 843 14.31 -13.29 26.25
C ASP A 843 15.25 -12.26 26.87
N ILE A 844 15.27 -12.19 28.19
CA ILE A 844 16.11 -11.24 28.92
C ILE A 844 17.46 -11.84 29.31
N ASP A 845 17.70 -13.13 29.10
CA ASP A 845 18.93 -13.80 29.52
C ASP A 845 19.95 -13.93 28.39
N ARG A 846 19.49 -14.09 27.16
CA ARG A 846 20.35 -14.42 26.01
C ARG A 846 20.63 -13.24 25.09
N GLY A 847 20.04 -12.07 25.36
CA GLY A 847 20.23 -10.86 24.55
C GLY A 847 21.70 -10.48 24.40
N GLN A 848 22.18 -10.40 23.17
CA GLN A 848 23.56 -10.03 22.84
C GLN A 848 23.64 -8.65 22.21
N LYS A 849 22.55 -8.15 21.62
CA LYS A 849 22.53 -6.84 20.99
C LYS A 849 22.48 -5.73 22.05
N PRO A 850 23.04 -4.55 21.74
CA PRO A 850 23.09 -3.45 22.71
C PRO A 850 21.71 -3.08 23.28
N GLU A 851 20.68 -3.05 22.45
CA GLU A 851 19.31 -2.73 22.86
C GLU A 851 18.67 -3.82 23.73
N GLU A 852 18.98 -5.10 23.48
CA GLU A 852 18.49 -6.22 24.30
C GLU A 852 19.12 -6.16 25.70
N GLN A 853 20.44 -5.91 25.76
CA GLN A 853 21.19 -5.78 27.02
C GLN A 853 20.80 -4.54 27.82
N ALA A 854 20.54 -3.43 27.12
CA ALA A 854 20.04 -2.21 27.73
C ALA A 854 18.63 -2.40 28.31
N PHE A 855 17.72 -3.05 27.56
CA PHE A 855 16.38 -3.35 28.05
C PHE A 855 16.40 -4.29 29.25
N ARG A 856 17.24 -5.34 29.20
CA ARG A 856 17.47 -6.23 30.34
C ARG A 856 17.91 -5.44 31.57
N SER A 857 18.90 -4.56 31.42
CA SER A 857 19.41 -3.74 32.54
C SER A 857 18.31 -2.83 33.11
N ALA A 858 17.57 -2.15 32.25
CA ALA A 858 16.44 -1.30 32.65
C ALA A 858 15.37 -2.08 33.43
N LEU A 859 15.04 -3.28 32.96
CA LEU A 859 14.05 -4.14 33.61
C LEU A 859 14.52 -4.59 34.99
N LEU A 860 15.78 -5.03 35.11
CA LEU A 860 16.32 -5.49 36.39
C LEU A 860 16.45 -4.36 37.41
N ASP A 861 16.91 -3.19 36.97
CA ASP A 861 17.01 -1.99 37.83
C ASP A 861 15.63 -1.53 38.31
N TYR A 862 14.63 -1.50 37.40
CA TYR A 862 13.25 -1.20 37.77
C TYR A 862 12.73 -2.16 38.86
N LEU A 863 12.96 -3.46 38.71
CA LEU A 863 12.53 -4.49 39.68
C LEU A 863 13.24 -4.34 41.04
N ASP A 864 14.49 -3.90 41.05
CA ASP A 864 15.24 -3.64 42.28
C ASP A 864 14.88 -2.28 42.93
N SER A 865 14.21 -1.39 42.21
CA SER A 865 13.79 -0.09 42.70
C SER A 865 12.49 -0.12 43.52
N ASP A 866 12.25 0.94 44.31
CA ASP A 866 10.96 1.15 44.98
C ASP A 866 9.85 1.58 44.02
N ALA A 867 10.17 1.91 42.76
CA ALA A 867 9.19 2.25 41.74
C ALA A 867 8.42 1.03 41.23
N PHE A 868 8.93 -0.20 41.43
CA PHE A 868 8.20 -1.42 41.16
C PHE A 868 7.09 -1.63 42.19
N GLU A 869 5.94 -1.01 41.97
CA GLU A 869 4.74 -1.08 42.81
C GLU A 869 3.51 -1.39 41.95
N PRO A 870 3.29 -2.68 41.58
CA PRO A 870 2.17 -3.07 40.74
C PRO A 870 0.82 -2.74 41.37
N ILE A 871 -0.03 -2.08 40.59
CA ILE A 871 -1.39 -1.66 41.02
C ILE A 871 -2.39 -2.82 40.86
N GLN A 872 -2.23 -3.61 39.81
CA GLN A 872 -3.12 -4.74 39.49
C GLN A 872 -2.85 -5.91 40.43
N GLN A 873 -3.89 -6.56 40.95
CA GLN A 873 -3.76 -7.65 41.91
C GLN A 873 -4.34 -8.94 41.34
N LEU A 874 -3.60 -10.05 41.50
CA LEU A 874 -4.05 -11.40 41.15
C LEU A 874 -3.80 -12.35 42.32
N ASP A 875 -4.64 -13.37 42.45
CA ASP A 875 -4.27 -14.53 43.24
C ASP A 875 -3.40 -15.49 42.41
N TRP A 876 -2.76 -16.45 43.07
CA TRP A 876 -1.88 -17.40 42.40
C TRP A 876 -2.60 -18.27 41.37
N GLN A 877 -3.88 -18.55 41.58
CA GLN A 877 -4.65 -19.37 40.63
C GLN A 877 -4.90 -18.60 39.32
N ALA A 878 -5.16 -17.30 39.41
CA ALA A 878 -5.29 -16.43 38.25
C ALA A 878 -3.96 -16.29 37.48
N VAL A 879 -2.81 -16.24 38.18
CA VAL A 879 -1.48 -16.27 37.53
C VAL A 879 -1.29 -17.55 36.70
N LYS A 880 -1.67 -18.72 37.24
CA LYS A 880 -1.62 -20.01 36.51
C LYS A 880 -2.62 -20.11 35.35
N GLN A 881 -3.69 -19.31 35.36
CA GLN A 881 -4.63 -19.24 34.23
C GLN A 881 -4.11 -18.31 33.14
N LEU A 882 -3.48 -17.20 33.53
CA LEU A 882 -2.87 -16.22 32.64
C LEU A 882 -1.73 -16.85 31.82
N ILE A 883 -0.93 -17.69 32.47
CA ILE A 883 0.15 -18.45 31.86
C ILE A 883 -0.20 -19.93 32.09
N PRO A 884 -0.98 -20.59 31.19
CA PRO A 884 -1.45 -21.97 31.35
C PRO A 884 -0.49 -23.02 30.77
N SER A 885 -0.32 -24.16 31.47
CA SER A 885 0.76 -25.11 31.18
C SER A 885 0.44 -26.04 30.02
N ASP A 886 1.47 -26.40 29.23
CA ASP A 886 1.37 -27.43 28.19
C ASP A 886 1.68 -28.87 28.68
N GLN A 887 1.59 -29.10 29.99
CA GLN A 887 2.01 -30.34 30.64
C GLN A 887 1.27 -31.63 30.24
N ASP A 888 0.21 -31.58 29.45
CA ASP A 888 -0.42 -32.81 28.91
C ASP A 888 0.56 -33.60 28.00
N HIS A 889 1.55 -32.93 27.38
CA HIS A 889 2.60 -33.57 26.57
C HIS A 889 3.85 -34.01 27.37
N ALA A 890 4.28 -33.23 28.38
CA ALA A 890 5.51 -33.51 29.13
C ALA A 890 5.32 -34.49 30.31
N VAL A 891 4.16 -34.46 30.98
CA VAL A 891 3.88 -35.34 32.14
C VAL A 891 3.54 -36.77 31.70
N THR A 892 3.10 -36.97 30.46
CA THR A 892 2.82 -38.30 29.90
C THR A 892 4.07 -39.05 29.41
N GLN A 893 5.23 -38.40 29.25
CA GLN A 893 6.48 -39.05 28.79
C GLN A 893 7.65 -39.11 29.79
N GLY A 894 7.61 -38.41 30.93
CA GLY A 894 8.63 -38.56 31.99
C GLY A 894 10.04 -38.01 31.64
N LEU A 895 10.13 -37.06 30.72
CA LEU A 895 11.38 -36.47 30.22
C LEU A 895 11.83 -35.22 31.02
N SER A 896 13.12 -34.87 30.97
CA SER A 896 13.74 -33.71 31.63
C SER A 896 13.47 -32.37 30.92
N SER A 897 14.14 -31.29 31.36
CA SER A 897 14.27 -30.04 30.59
C SER A 897 14.87 -30.29 29.20
N ASP A 898 14.36 -29.59 28.18
CA ASP A 898 14.93 -29.54 26.83
C ASP A 898 16.29 -28.82 26.86
N LEU A 899 17.36 -29.54 26.52
CA LEU A 899 18.72 -29.03 26.48
C LEU A 899 19.00 -28.15 25.26
N ALA A 900 18.24 -28.32 24.17
CA ALA A 900 18.43 -27.56 22.94
C ALA A 900 17.68 -26.22 22.98
N TYR A 901 16.69 -26.07 23.87
CA TYR A 901 15.86 -24.88 23.95
C TYR A 901 16.67 -23.56 24.01
N ARG A 902 16.47 -22.73 22.97
CA ARG A 902 17.10 -21.43 22.68
C ARG A 902 18.64 -21.42 22.62
N LYS A 903 19.26 -22.59 22.58
CA LYS A 903 20.73 -22.70 22.56
C LYS A 903 21.27 -22.19 21.22
N PRO A 904 22.52 -21.67 21.17
CA PRO A 904 23.10 -21.19 19.92
C PRO A 904 22.99 -22.25 18.82
N ALA A 905 22.36 -21.89 17.71
CA ALA A 905 22.22 -22.76 16.56
C ALA A 905 22.77 -22.07 15.30
N TRP A 906 23.17 -22.89 14.33
CA TRP A 906 23.59 -22.41 13.00
C TRP A 906 23.35 -23.49 11.96
N ALA A 907 23.23 -23.07 10.71
CA ALA A 907 23.06 -23.94 9.57
C ALA A 907 24.12 -23.66 8.50
N ASP A 908 24.19 -24.51 7.47
CA ASP A 908 25.02 -24.24 6.30
C ASP A 908 24.49 -23.05 5.48
N ILE A 909 23.17 -22.88 5.44
CA ILE A 909 22.50 -21.79 4.76
C ILE A 909 21.19 -21.44 5.47
N GLU A 910 20.84 -20.16 5.44
CA GLU A 910 19.60 -19.63 6.02
C GLU A 910 18.88 -18.78 4.98
N ARG A 911 17.54 -18.86 4.95
CA ARG A 911 16.75 -18.11 3.98
C ARG A 911 16.71 -16.61 4.28
N SER A 912 16.67 -16.25 5.56
CA SER A 912 16.70 -14.88 6.07
C SER A 912 17.00 -14.90 7.58
N THR A 913 17.24 -13.72 8.16
CA THR A 913 17.42 -13.59 9.62
C THR A 913 16.15 -13.98 10.41
N GLN A 914 14.98 -13.83 9.80
CA GLN A 914 13.70 -14.24 10.39
C GLN A 914 13.48 -15.75 10.37
N LEU A 915 14.18 -16.46 9.48
CA LEU A 915 14.12 -17.92 9.30
C LEU A 915 15.49 -18.55 9.60
N SER A 916 16.21 -17.95 10.56
CA SER A 916 17.55 -18.36 10.97
C SER A 916 17.54 -19.66 11.76
N ALA A 917 18.70 -20.27 11.96
CA ALA A 917 18.84 -21.54 12.66
C ALA A 917 18.25 -21.50 14.09
N ASP A 918 18.34 -20.39 14.81
CA ASP A 918 17.80 -20.27 16.17
C ASP A 918 16.27 -20.45 16.24
N ARG A 919 15.57 -20.24 15.12
CA ARG A 919 14.12 -20.55 15.00
C ARG A 919 13.83 -22.04 15.04
N GLY A 920 14.81 -22.87 14.71
CA GLY A 920 14.70 -24.31 14.79
C GLY A 920 14.72 -24.86 16.22
N ASN A 921 14.92 -24.02 17.26
CA ASN A 921 14.94 -24.44 18.67
C ASN A 921 14.49 -23.33 19.64
N ASP A 922 13.76 -22.30 19.17
CA ASP A 922 13.28 -21.20 20.02
C ASP A 922 12.02 -21.55 20.84
N GLY A 923 11.42 -22.72 20.56
CA GLY A 923 10.26 -23.25 21.25
C GLY A 923 8.92 -22.70 20.80
N ILE A 924 8.88 -21.91 19.73
CA ILE A 924 7.65 -21.29 19.22
C ILE A 924 7.20 -22.07 17.98
N HIS A 925 6.02 -22.67 18.03
CA HIS A 925 5.54 -23.55 16.95
C HIS A 925 5.26 -22.83 15.60
N ASP A 926 5.11 -21.50 15.63
CA ASP A 926 4.83 -20.68 14.45
C ASP A 926 6.11 -20.11 13.80
N THR A 927 7.29 -20.34 14.39
CA THR A 927 8.59 -19.98 13.81
C THR A 927 9.31 -21.24 13.31
N TYR A 928 10.25 -21.07 12.37
CA TYR A 928 11.01 -22.19 11.82
C TYR A 928 12.28 -21.72 11.13
N TRP A 929 13.26 -22.61 11.05
CA TRP A 929 14.42 -22.47 10.17
C TRP A 929 14.12 -23.09 8.80
N THR A 930 14.58 -22.46 7.71
CA THR A 930 14.59 -23.07 6.38
C THR A 930 15.66 -22.48 5.46
N THR A 931 16.00 -23.22 4.41
CA THR A 931 16.95 -22.81 3.38
C THR A 931 16.24 -22.11 2.20
N PRO A 932 16.93 -21.22 1.45
CA PRO A 932 16.41 -20.69 0.19
C PRO A 932 16.57 -21.70 -0.97
N ALA A 933 17.35 -22.76 -0.78
CA ALA A 933 17.74 -23.72 -1.80
C ALA A 933 16.90 -24.99 -1.70
N GLN A 934 16.25 -25.37 -2.80
CA GLN A 934 15.46 -26.59 -2.89
C GLN A 934 16.31 -27.79 -3.35
N THR A 935 17.43 -27.99 -2.66
CA THR A 935 18.46 -28.99 -2.97
C THR A 935 18.73 -29.90 -1.77
N ASP A 936 19.30 -31.07 -2.04
CA ASP A 936 19.71 -32.04 -1.01
C ASP A 936 21.01 -31.61 -0.29
N GLY A 937 21.23 -32.11 0.92
CA GLY A 937 22.52 -32.03 1.63
C GLY A 937 22.70 -30.86 2.60
N HIS A 938 21.62 -30.18 2.97
CA HIS A 938 21.64 -29.09 3.95
C HIS A 938 21.66 -29.62 5.38
N TRP A 939 22.18 -28.82 6.33
CA TRP A 939 22.25 -29.23 7.73
C TRP A 939 22.00 -28.09 8.71
N TRP A 940 21.48 -28.47 9.87
CA TRP A 940 21.24 -27.59 11.01
C TRP A 940 21.96 -28.13 12.25
N CYS A 941 22.51 -27.26 13.09
CA CYS A 941 23.32 -27.63 14.26
C CYS A 941 22.98 -26.77 15.48
N VAL A 942 22.98 -27.39 16.67
CA VAL A 942 22.83 -26.69 17.96
C VAL A 942 23.98 -27.03 18.90
N ASP A 943 24.48 -26.02 19.62
CA ASP A 943 25.42 -26.14 20.74
C ASP A 943 24.67 -26.15 22.08
N LEU A 944 24.57 -27.32 22.73
CA LEU A 944 23.91 -27.47 24.03
C LEU A 944 24.57 -26.63 25.16
N GLY A 945 25.75 -26.07 24.89
CA GLY A 945 26.55 -25.19 25.76
C GLY A 945 27.55 -25.95 26.62
N GLN A 946 27.29 -27.22 26.89
CA GLN A 946 28.19 -28.15 27.57
C GLN A 946 27.93 -29.57 27.08
N THR A 947 28.92 -30.45 27.23
CA THR A 947 28.72 -31.88 26.93
C THR A 947 27.69 -32.46 27.89
N ALA A 948 26.67 -33.12 27.33
CA ALA A 948 25.56 -33.68 28.10
C ALA A 948 25.21 -35.09 27.61
N HIS A 949 24.72 -35.91 28.54
CA HIS A 949 24.01 -37.14 28.20
C HIS A 949 22.56 -36.80 27.86
N PHE A 950 22.03 -37.35 26.77
CA PHE A 950 20.63 -37.22 26.38
C PHE A 950 20.09 -38.57 25.91
N GLU A 951 18.78 -38.77 26.03
CA GLU A 951 18.13 -40.05 25.72
C GLU A 951 17.12 -39.94 24.60
N GLN A 952 16.64 -38.73 24.32
CA GLN A 952 15.67 -38.48 23.25
C GLN A 952 16.01 -37.21 22.49
N ILE A 953 15.86 -37.26 21.17
CA ILE A 953 15.83 -36.09 20.29
C ILE A 953 14.50 -36.10 19.57
N VAL A 954 13.77 -34.99 19.59
CA VAL A 954 12.51 -34.81 18.86
C VAL A 954 12.70 -33.70 17.84
N ILE A 955 12.40 -33.98 16.58
CA ILE A 955 12.54 -33.02 15.47
C ILE A 955 11.20 -32.90 14.76
N TYR A 956 10.73 -31.67 14.60
CA TYR A 956 9.54 -31.33 13.84
C TYR A 956 9.99 -30.66 12.53
N PRO A 957 10.06 -31.41 11.41
CA PRO A 957 10.42 -30.83 10.11
C PRO A 957 9.36 -29.83 9.64
N LEU A 958 9.75 -28.88 8.82
CA LEU A 958 8.86 -27.85 8.28
C LEU A 958 7.80 -28.45 7.35
N ASP A 959 8.23 -29.35 6.45
CA ASP A 959 7.35 -30.07 5.52
C ASP A 959 7.23 -31.54 5.97
N GLY A 960 5.99 -32.05 6.07
CA GLY A 960 5.69 -33.44 6.45
C GLY A 960 5.93 -34.49 5.36
N GLU A 961 6.56 -34.09 4.26
CA GLU A 961 6.95 -34.93 3.12
C GLU A 961 8.05 -35.95 3.51
N GLU A 962 8.35 -36.92 2.63
CA GLU A 962 9.38 -37.94 2.88
C GLU A 962 10.78 -37.34 3.08
N THR A 963 11.12 -37.07 4.33
CA THR A 963 12.39 -36.51 4.76
C THR A 963 13.22 -37.59 5.45
N THR A 964 14.45 -37.81 4.97
CA THR A 964 15.41 -38.64 5.71
C THR A 964 16.36 -37.73 6.49
N LEU A 965 16.48 -37.98 7.80
CA LEU A 965 17.36 -37.22 8.68
C LEU A 965 18.54 -38.10 9.10
N THR A 966 19.76 -37.58 8.95
CA THR A 966 20.95 -38.16 9.58
C THR A 966 21.33 -37.27 10.77
N ILE A 967 21.28 -37.80 11.99
CA ILE A 967 21.69 -37.08 13.21
C ILE A 967 23.13 -37.46 13.54
N THR A 968 23.98 -36.44 13.71
CA THR A 968 25.37 -36.56 14.13
C THR A 968 25.62 -35.74 15.39
N VAL A 969 26.55 -36.18 16.23
CA VAL A 969 26.86 -35.55 17.52
C VAL A 969 28.37 -35.37 17.69
N SER A 970 28.77 -34.33 18.42
CA SER A 970 30.17 -34.00 18.67
C SER A 970 30.38 -33.40 20.05
N GLU A 971 31.55 -33.58 20.65
CA GLU A 971 31.95 -32.93 21.90
C GLU A 971 32.65 -31.58 21.67
N ASP A 972 33.34 -31.43 20.54
CA ASP A 972 34.22 -30.29 20.22
C ASP A 972 33.81 -29.50 18.97
N GLY A 973 32.85 -30.01 18.19
CA GLY A 973 32.38 -29.39 16.95
C GLY A 973 33.24 -29.71 15.73
N GLU A 974 34.38 -30.38 15.91
CA GLU A 974 35.33 -30.77 14.85
C GLU A 974 35.13 -32.23 14.46
N TYR A 975 35.03 -33.13 15.44
CA TYR A 975 34.88 -34.57 15.21
C TYR A 975 33.43 -35.01 15.42
N TRP A 976 32.79 -35.42 14.33
CA TRP A 976 31.39 -35.81 14.31
C TRP A 976 31.23 -37.32 14.24
N SER A 977 30.38 -37.86 15.10
CA SER A 977 29.99 -39.27 15.08
C SER A 977 28.52 -39.39 14.70
N LYS A 978 28.18 -40.43 13.93
CA LYS A 978 26.80 -40.71 13.55
C LYS A 978 26.02 -41.23 14.75
N HIS A 979 24.96 -40.52 15.12
CA HIS A 979 24.08 -40.88 16.24
C HIS A 979 22.90 -41.73 15.77
N ALA A 980 22.13 -41.28 14.79
CA ALA A 980 20.95 -42.00 14.31
C ALA A 980 20.59 -41.62 12.87
N ASP A 981 19.81 -42.47 12.19
CA ASP A 981 19.05 -42.10 11.00
C ASP A 981 17.56 -42.17 11.33
N SER A 982 16.76 -41.31 10.73
CA SER A 982 15.31 -41.41 10.76
C SER A 982 14.74 -41.20 9.36
N THR A 983 14.10 -42.24 8.83
CA THR A 983 13.40 -42.21 7.54
C THR A 983 11.94 -42.58 7.77
N LYS A 984 11.07 -41.57 7.84
CA LYS A 984 9.61 -41.77 7.89
C LYS A 984 8.92 -40.50 7.40
N PRO A 985 7.83 -40.59 6.63
CA PRO A 985 6.96 -39.44 6.37
C PRO A 985 6.26 -39.04 7.67
N GLY A 986 6.01 -37.75 7.85
CA GLY A 986 5.27 -37.22 8.99
C GLY A 986 5.86 -35.94 9.58
N LEU A 987 5.06 -35.29 10.42
CA LEU A 987 5.37 -34.00 11.04
C LEU A 987 6.28 -34.11 12.27
N GLU A 988 6.78 -35.31 12.61
CA GLU A 988 7.51 -35.55 13.85
C GLU A 988 8.49 -36.74 13.72
N HIS A 989 9.75 -36.51 14.09
CA HIS A 989 10.81 -37.52 14.22
C HIS A 989 11.22 -37.65 15.69
N VAL A 990 10.91 -38.79 16.31
CA VAL A 990 11.30 -39.10 17.70
C VAL A 990 12.42 -40.14 17.69
N ILE A 991 13.60 -39.75 18.16
CA ILE A 991 14.80 -40.59 18.25
C ILE A 991 15.04 -40.94 19.72
N ASN A 992 14.59 -42.11 20.14
CA ASN A 992 14.84 -42.65 21.49
C ASN A 992 16.17 -43.42 21.51
N LYS A 993 17.29 -42.70 21.58
CA LYS A 993 18.63 -43.29 21.61
C LYS A 993 19.57 -42.48 22.50
N GLN A 994 20.20 -43.15 23.46
CA GLN A 994 21.22 -42.56 24.32
C GLN A 994 22.38 -42.00 23.50
N GLY A 995 22.67 -40.72 23.71
CA GLY A 995 23.77 -39.99 23.12
C GLY A 995 24.56 -39.20 24.16
N TYR A 996 25.77 -38.82 23.78
CA TYR A 996 26.66 -38.01 24.57
C TYR A 996 27.38 -37.04 23.63
N GLY A 997 27.27 -35.75 23.92
CA GLY A 997 27.84 -34.71 23.07
C GLY A 997 27.45 -33.32 23.56
N ARG A 998 28.18 -32.32 23.06
CA ARG A 998 27.86 -30.90 23.22
C ARG A 998 27.06 -30.38 22.03
N PHE A 999 27.35 -30.89 20.83
CA PHE A 999 26.71 -30.45 19.60
C PHE A 999 25.84 -31.55 19.01
N VAL A 1000 24.66 -31.16 18.52
CA VAL A 1000 23.74 -32.03 17.78
C VAL A 1000 23.53 -31.42 16.40
N LYS A 1001 23.82 -32.17 15.34
CA LYS A 1001 23.67 -31.73 13.95
C LYS A 1001 22.78 -32.67 13.17
N ILE A 1002 21.78 -32.10 12.50
CA ILE A 1002 20.79 -32.78 11.69
C ILE A 1002 21.13 -32.51 10.23
N HIS A 1003 21.37 -33.56 9.46
CA HIS A 1003 21.53 -33.49 8.02
C HIS A 1003 20.23 -33.91 7.36
N TYR A 1004 19.76 -33.06 6.45
CA TYR A 1004 18.50 -33.22 5.74
C TYR A 1004 18.72 -33.88 4.38
N HIS A 1005 17.94 -34.92 4.11
CA HIS A 1005 17.95 -35.61 2.82
C HIS A 1005 16.57 -35.59 2.18
N HIS A 1006 16.46 -34.86 1.06
CA HIS A 1006 15.20 -34.60 0.36
C HIS A 1006 15.32 -34.75 -1.17
N PRO A 1007 14.19 -35.01 -1.87
CA PRO A 1007 14.08 -34.83 -3.31
C PRO A 1007 14.39 -33.39 -3.78
N LEU A 1008 14.80 -33.24 -5.04
CA LEU A 1008 14.88 -31.93 -5.70
C LEU A 1008 13.49 -31.24 -5.67
N ASN A 1009 13.47 -29.93 -5.36
CA ASN A 1009 12.28 -29.07 -5.21
C ASN A 1009 11.67 -28.95 -3.79
N ILE A 1010 12.28 -29.53 -2.76
CA ILE A 1010 11.90 -29.32 -1.35
C ILE A 1010 13.00 -28.53 -0.65
N ALA A 1011 12.64 -27.50 0.13
CA ALA A 1011 13.59 -26.77 0.96
C ALA A 1011 13.71 -27.47 2.33
N ALA A 1012 14.94 -27.72 2.77
CA ALA A 1012 15.16 -28.24 4.12
C ALA A 1012 14.67 -27.22 5.17
N GLY A 1013 14.09 -27.71 6.26
CA GLY A 1013 13.60 -26.85 7.32
C GLY A 1013 13.07 -27.62 8.54
N GLN A 1014 13.05 -26.95 9.68
CA GLN A 1014 12.45 -27.47 10.92
C GLN A 1014 11.77 -26.38 11.71
N ILE A 1015 10.62 -26.73 12.30
CA ILE A 1015 9.91 -25.94 13.30
C ILE A 1015 10.62 -26.06 14.65
N SER A 1016 11.10 -27.26 15.01
CA SER A 1016 11.72 -27.47 16.32
C SER A 1016 12.67 -28.67 16.34
N CYS A 1017 13.74 -28.57 17.12
CA CYS A 1017 14.60 -29.66 17.56
C CYS A 1017 14.77 -29.56 19.08
N GLN A 1018 14.33 -30.61 19.77
CA GLN A 1018 14.33 -30.72 21.22
C GLN A 1018 15.23 -31.88 21.63
N VAL A 1019 16.04 -31.69 22.68
CA VAL A 1019 17.01 -32.69 23.16
C VAL A 1019 16.78 -32.92 24.65
N PHE A 1020 16.26 -34.09 25.01
CA PHE A 1020 15.88 -34.40 26.39
C PHE A 1020 16.83 -35.38 27.06
N GLN A 1021 17.08 -35.17 28.35
CA GLN A 1021 17.60 -36.20 29.26
C GLN A 1021 16.42 -36.99 29.85
N GLN A 1022 16.57 -38.27 30.21
CA GLN A 1022 15.59 -38.87 31.13
C GLN A 1022 15.88 -38.38 32.54
N ARG A 1023 14.83 -38.10 33.33
CA ARG A 1023 14.97 -37.94 34.77
C ARG A 1023 15.47 -39.26 35.37
N VAL A 1024 16.45 -39.15 36.26
CA VAL A 1024 16.67 -40.18 37.28
C VAL A 1024 15.37 -40.30 38.09
N ARG A 1025 14.78 -41.49 38.10
CA ARG A 1025 13.52 -41.81 38.79
C ARG A 1025 13.53 -41.45 40.26
#